data_AF-A0A6G8DBM7-F1
#
_entry.id   AF-A0A6G8DBM7-F1
#
_cell.length_a   1.000
_cell.length_b   1.000
_cell.length_c   1.000
_cell.angle_alpha   90.00
_cell.angle_beta   90.00
_cell.angle_gamma   90.00
#
_symmetry.space_group_name_H-M   'P 1'
#
loop_
_entity.id
_entity.type
_entity.pdbx_description
1 polymer ?
#
loop_
_entity_poly.entity_id
_entity_poly.type
_entity_poly.pdbx_seq_one_letter_code
_entity_poly.pdbx_strand_id
1 'polypeptide(L)'
;MITRLESTLRRWRRKISRSEWLARMLKLQINERDPDAPALVLIQIDGLGRPQLDRALADGKMPFLKRLIEREHYHLDHMYSGVPATTPAVQAEIFYGVKAAVPAFGFMSTDSQEMLRMYESNAATQVEQKLKDTGHEPLLKHGSCYVSLFSAGAEFNDAHYCAATYGWGNSLKQAGPLALLVLLLANIWSLIRTGALLLLELMLSVVDFFRGLIDGQDFIRELMFIPARIGITILLRELSTVGVKIDIARGLPVIYINFLGYDEQAHRRGPSSKFAHWTLKGIDDAIARIWRAAHRSSRRHYDVWIYSDHGQEDSIPYETLHGRSLADAVSEALSSLPQSPKGYLANGDHGIQLQRIRLFGGQWVQKLFPVGKQQDQRGGETPMALSAMGPLALLYNIHCKDTPHAEIARLIVEKTKAPMVLYEDPNATEIGPDGNAITKVRGWWRQGAFSLPEDGHLVFGDEHPFVDEAVEDLANLCRHPDAGDFVISGWCAGHESISFAIESGSHGGAGPNETHAFALMPGDIHFPSDGKEHWRPKDIRDAALRFLRAQPARKLKSPPAVTVVSSGNAETLSSTVSAPASREGETTKHPTTTKILRVMTYNVHICEGTDGKLSPERIARVIARYSPDVVALQEVDVRRQRTGGIDQAHQISQLLAMDFHFQPAMHLEDERYGDAIMSRFPVRLIKKGILPGPPTKSRLPGFAEPRGALWIEMDFHGVKIQVFNTHLGLSKAERLRQIDALTGKEWMGSSQCQRPRILLGDFNALPGSQEIRRVSELLNDTQLKLKGHKPKGTFFSRLPKARIDYVFVDPELEVNDIHVPRSELTRQASDHLPLIVDLRVTIPMAGHVGQEQQGD
;
A
#
# COMPACT_ATOMS: atom_id res chain seq x y z
N MET A 1 -23.81 -11.53 -26.29
CA MET A 1 -25.11 -11.69 -25.55
C MET A 1 -24.89 -11.76 -24.04
N ILE A 2 -23.94 -12.58 -23.55
CA ILE A 2 -23.61 -12.72 -22.11
C ILE A 2 -23.08 -11.40 -21.51
N THR A 3 -22.12 -10.73 -22.17
CA THR A 3 -21.59 -9.42 -21.75
C THR A 3 -22.68 -8.35 -21.63
N ARG A 4 -23.63 -8.31 -22.59
CA ARG A 4 -24.78 -7.40 -22.54
C ARG A 4 -25.77 -7.74 -21.42
N LEU A 5 -26.03 -9.02 -21.17
CA LEU A 5 -26.91 -9.46 -20.08
C LEU A 5 -26.30 -9.09 -18.71
N GLU A 6 -25.00 -9.32 -18.54
CA GLU A 6 -24.29 -8.97 -17.31
C GLU A 6 -24.19 -7.47 -17.10
N SER A 7 -23.84 -6.69 -18.14
CA SER A 7 -23.79 -5.22 -18.05
C SER A 7 -25.16 -4.62 -17.76
N THR A 8 -26.23 -5.23 -18.26
CA THR A 8 -27.63 -4.84 -17.98
C THR A 8 -28.03 -5.21 -16.55
N LEU A 9 -27.73 -6.43 -16.09
CA LEU A 9 -27.93 -6.85 -14.70
C LEU A 9 -27.13 -5.99 -13.71
N ARG A 10 -25.92 -5.58 -14.08
CA ARG A 10 -25.09 -4.64 -13.31
C ARG A 10 -25.63 -3.22 -13.35
N ARG A 11 -26.16 -2.74 -14.47
CA ARG A 11 -26.87 -1.44 -14.53
C ARG A 11 -28.09 -1.44 -13.60
N TRP A 12 -28.83 -2.54 -13.56
CA TRP A 12 -29.93 -2.74 -12.62
C TRP A 12 -29.47 -2.81 -11.17
N ARG A 13 -28.45 -3.60 -10.84
CA ARG A 13 -27.84 -3.64 -9.49
C ARG A 13 -27.24 -2.30 -9.08
N ARG A 14 -26.72 -1.50 -10.02
CA ARG A 14 -26.20 -0.14 -9.79
C ARG A 14 -27.30 0.84 -9.40
N LYS A 15 -28.48 0.78 -10.04
CA LYS A 15 -29.67 1.53 -9.60
C LYS A 15 -30.10 1.17 -8.16
N ILE A 16 -29.62 0.05 -7.61
CA ILE A 16 -29.90 -0.46 -6.25
C ILE A 16 -28.57 -0.61 -5.47
N SER A 17 -27.57 0.26 -5.71
CA SER A 17 -26.37 0.29 -4.87
C SER A 17 -26.73 0.85 -3.50
N ARG A 18 -26.70 0.01 -2.46
CA ARG A 18 -27.09 0.37 -1.08
C ARG A 18 -26.37 1.64 -0.60
N SER A 19 -25.08 1.76 -0.87
CA SER A 19 -24.27 2.92 -0.46
C SER A 19 -24.62 4.19 -1.23
N GLU A 20 -24.93 4.10 -2.53
CA GLU A 20 -25.37 5.27 -3.32
C GLU A 20 -26.76 5.74 -2.89
N TRP A 21 -27.66 4.79 -2.61
CA TRP A 21 -29.00 5.08 -2.12
C TRP A 21 -28.95 5.73 -0.73
N LEU A 22 -28.09 5.24 0.16
CA LEU A 22 -27.85 5.86 1.47
C LEU A 22 -27.24 7.25 1.34
N ALA A 23 -26.24 7.47 0.47
CA ALA A 23 -25.66 8.80 0.26
C ALA A 23 -26.71 9.82 -0.20
N ARG A 24 -27.59 9.43 -1.15
CA ARG A 24 -28.71 10.25 -1.61
C ARG A 24 -29.73 10.52 -0.51
N MET A 25 -30.07 9.51 0.29
CA MET A 25 -31.05 9.64 1.37
C MET A 25 -30.53 10.50 2.53
N LEU A 26 -29.23 10.41 2.84
CA LEU A 26 -28.53 11.24 3.83
C LEU A 26 -28.23 12.65 3.29
N LYS A 27 -28.64 12.98 2.06
CA LYS A 27 -28.41 14.28 1.39
C LYS A 27 -26.94 14.70 1.38
N LEU A 28 -26.02 13.73 1.35
CA LEU A 28 -24.59 14.02 1.33
C LEU A 28 -24.19 14.58 -0.04
N GLN A 29 -23.26 15.54 -0.04
CA GLN A 29 -22.73 16.09 -1.28
C GLN A 29 -22.08 14.97 -2.11
N ILE A 30 -22.53 14.87 -3.35
CA ILE A 30 -21.98 13.97 -4.36
C ILE A 30 -20.96 14.78 -5.16
N ASN A 31 -19.74 14.28 -5.26
CA ASN A 31 -18.71 14.93 -6.06
C ASN A 31 -18.84 14.42 -7.50
N GLU A 32 -19.36 15.25 -8.41
CA GLU A 32 -19.62 14.90 -9.82
C GLU A 32 -18.39 15.09 -10.73
N ARG A 33 -17.17 15.15 -10.17
CA ARG A 33 -15.94 15.18 -10.97
C ARG A 33 -15.80 13.92 -11.85
N ASP A 34 -14.96 14.07 -12.88
CA ASP A 34 -14.65 13.05 -13.89
C ASP A 34 -14.58 11.62 -13.29
N PRO A 35 -15.43 10.69 -13.77
CA PRO A 35 -15.44 9.29 -13.36
C PRO A 35 -14.10 8.56 -13.39
N ASP A 36 -13.14 9.08 -14.16
CA ASP A 36 -11.82 8.51 -14.38
C ASP A 36 -10.70 9.25 -13.63
N ALA A 37 -11.02 10.30 -12.87
CA ALA A 37 -10.03 10.96 -12.02
C ALA A 37 -9.52 10.01 -10.91
N PRO A 38 -8.19 9.99 -10.63
CA PRO A 38 -7.64 9.15 -9.59
C PRO A 38 -8.21 9.52 -8.23
N ALA A 39 -8.42 8.49 -7.41
CA ALA A 39 -8.78 8.64 -6.02
C ALA A 39 -8.03 7.63 -5.16
N LEU A 40 -7.87 7.96 -3.89
CA LEU A 40 -7.04 7.18 -2.98
C LEU A 40 -7.79 6.85 -1.70
N VAL A 41 -7.71 5.58 -1.27
CA VAL A 41 -8.08 5.17 0.08
C VAL A 41 -6.81 4.79 0.82
N LEU A 42 -6.48 5.56 1.86
CA LEU A 42 -5.37 5.29 2.77
C LEU A 42 -5.90 4.54 3.99
N ILE A 43 -5.38 3.35 4.24
CA ILE A 43 -5.76 2.50 5.38
C ILE A 43 -4.55 2.33 6.29
N GLN A 44 -4.63 2.87 7.51
CA GLN A 44 -3.65 2.63 8.56
C GLN A 44 -4.11 1.46 9.45
N ILE A 45 -3.20 0.53 9.76
CA ILE A 45 -3.36 -0.46 10.83
C ILE A 45 -2.46 -0.05 11.99
N ASP A 46 -3.08 0.49 13.04
CA ASP A 46 -2.41 1.08 14.18
C ASP A 46 -1.58 0.03 14.95
N GLY A 47 -0.32 0.35 15.25
CA GLY A 47 0.58 -0.44 16.10
C GLY A 47 1.07 -1.78 15.53
N LEU A 48 0.69 -2.16 14.31
CA LEU A 48 1.06 -3.45 13.71
C LEU A 48 2.43 -3.39 13.02
N GLY A 49 3.49 -3.76 13.73
CA GLY A 49 4.85 -3.88 13.17
C GLY A 49 5.00 -4.96 12.10
N ARG A 50 5.98 -4.80 11.20
CA ARG A 50 6.26 -5.73 10.09
C ARG A 50 6.49 -7.18 10.56
N PRO A 51 7.27 -7.47 11.61
CA PRO A 51 7.45 -8.85 12.08
C PRO A 51 6.14 -9.53 12.50
N GLN A 52 5.21 -8.77 13.10
CA GLN A 52 3.91 -9.29 13.55
C GLN A 52 2.96 -9.50 12.38
N LEU A 53 3.00 -8.64 11.35
CA LEU A 53 2.27 -8.85 10.10
C LEU A 53 2.74 -10.13 9.39
N ASP A 54 4.06 -10.33 9.24
CA ASP A 54 4.61 -11.50 8.57
C ASP A 54 4.16 -12.80 9.26
N ARG A 55 4.17 -12.80 10.60
CA ARG A 55 3.60 -13.89 11.41
C ARG A 55 2.10 -14.08 11.17
N ALA A 56 1.32 -12.99 11.17
CA ALA A 56 -0.12 -13.05 10.94
C ALA A 56 -0.50 -13.57 9.54
N LEU A 57 0.32 -13.26 8.51
CA LEU A 57 0.17 -13.78 7.15
C LEU A 57 0.52 -15.27 7.08
N ALA A 58 1.60 -15.70 7.75
CA ALA A 58 2.00 -17.10 7.85
C ALA A 58 0.94 -17.95 8.55
N ASP A 59 0.39 -17.45 9.67
CA ASP A 59 -0.63 -18.12 10.48
C ASP A 59 -2.05 -18.04 9.88
N GLY A 60 -2.21 -17.44 8.70
CA GLY A 60 -3.49 -17.31 8.01
C GLY A 60 -4.51 -16.43 8.75
N LYS A 61 -4.04 -15.47 9.56
CA LYS A 61 -4.90 -14.49 10.26
C LYS A 61 -5.35 -13.35 9.36
N MET A 62 -4.59 -13.06 8.30
CA MET A 62 -4.91 -12.01 7.31
C MET A 62 -5.00 -12.56 5.87
N PRO A 63 -5.95 -13.47 5.59
CA PRO A 63 -6.06 -14.14 4.30
C PRO A 63 -6.37 -13.19 3.13
N PHE A 64 -7.03 -12.05 3.36
CA PHE A 64 -7.29 -11.08 2.30
C PHE A 64 -6.04 -10.29 1.91
N LEU A 65 -5.26 -9.78 2.87
CA LEU A 65 -3.97 -9.15 2.58
C LEU A 65 -3.02 -10.12 1.86
N LYS A 66 -2.94 -11.37 2.32
CA LYS A 66 -2.18 -12.43 1.62
C LYS A 66 -2.63 -12.60 0.17
N ARG A 67 -3.95 -12.58 -0.07
CA ARG A 67 -4.50 -12.64 -1.43
C ARG A 67 -4.15 -11.41 -2.27
N LEU A 68 -4.08 -10.21 -1.69
CA LEU A 68 -3.65 -9.02 -2.42
C LEU A 68 -2.22 -9.19 -2.94
N ILE A 69 -1.31 -9.67 -2.09
CA ILE A 69 0.08 -9.95 -2.46
C ILE A 69 0.13 -11.00 -3.57
N GLU A 70 -0.53 -12.14 -3.38
CA GLU A 70 -0.43 -13.29 -4.28
C GLU A 70 -1.16 -13.12 -5.63
N ARG A 71 -2.22 -12.30 -5.69
CA ARG A 71 -3.15 -12.30 -6.84
C ARG A 71 -3.48 -10.93 -7.42
N GLU A 72 -3.31 -9.86 -6.65
CA GLU A 72 -3.70 -8.51 -7.07
C GLU A 72 -2.49 -7.60 -7.34
N HIS A 73 -1.27 -8.17 -7.34
CA HIS A 73 0.00 -7.46 -7.55
C HIS A 73 0.25 -6.39 -6.51
N TYR A 74 0.04 -6.71 -5.24
CA TYR A 74 0.55 -5.89 -4.15
C TYR A 74 1.93 -6.38 -3.74
N HIS A 75 2.80 -5.45 -3.33
CA HIS A 75 4.09 -5.76 -2.74
C HIS A 75 4.12 -5.22 -1.31
N LEU A 76 4.82 -5.94 -0.44
CA LEU A 76 4.92 -5.66 0.98
C LEU A 76 6.34 -5.20 1.30
N ASP A 77 6.48 -3.91 1.55
CA ASP A 77 7.75 -3.26 1.80
C ASP A 77 7.95 -2.94 3.28
N HIS A 78 9.20 -2.69 3.65
CA HIS A 78 9.56 -2.17 4.95
C HIS A 78 9.26 -0.67 5.01
N MET A 79 8.84 -0.19 6.18
CA MET A 79 8.63 1.22 6.44
C MET A 79 9.28 1.58 7.76
N TYR A 80 10.13 2.60 7.75
CA TYR A 80 10.68 3.21 8.94
C TYR A 80 9.72 4.31 9.43
N SER A 81 9.20 4.15 10.64
CA SER A 81 8.19 5.04 11.23
C SER A 81 8.71 6.42 11.63
N GLY A 82 10.01 6.54 11.90
CA GLY A 82 10.59 7.70 12.57
C GLY A 82 10.59 7.59 14.09
N VAL A 83 11.40 8.43 14.73
CA VAL A 83 11.40 8.65 16.19
C VAL A 83 10.89 10.07 16.45
N PRO A 84 9.81 10.26 17.23
CA PRO A 84 9.13 9.26 18.05
C PRO A 84 8.18 8.38 17.22
N ALA A 85 8.20 7.07 17.48
CA ALA A 85 7.34 6.08 16.81
C ALA A 85 5.89 6.13 17.34
N THR A 86 5.18 7.23 17.06
CA THR A 86 3.83 7.49 17.56
C THR A 86 2.88 7.90 16.43
N THR A 87 1.62 7.48 16.54
CA THR A 87 0.55 7.89 15.61
C THR A 87 0.51 9.40 15.31
N PRO A 88 0.58 10.35 16.27
CA PRO A 88 0.57 11.78 15.96
C PRO A 88 1.79 12.23 15.16
N ALA A 89 3.00 11.74 15.45
CA ALA A 89 4.19 12.11 14.68
C ALA A 89 4.09 11.59 13.24
N VAL A 90 3.70 10.32 13.07
CA VAL A 90 3.53 9.70 11.75
C VAL A 90 2.41 10.36 10.95
N GLN A 91 1.24 10.62 11.57
CA GLN A 91 0.13 11.31 10.90
C GLN A 91 0.50 12.73 10.50
N ALA A 92 1.25 13.48 11.32
CA ALA A 92 1.73 14.80 10.93
C ALA A 92 2.66 14.72 9.72
N GLU A 93 3.54 13.72 9.67
CA GLU A 93 4.46 13.52 8.55
C GLU A 93 3.71 13.12 7.27
N ILE A 94 2.70 12.25 7.33
CA ILE A 94 1.87 11.88 6.16
C ILE A 94 0.96 13.03 5.73
N PHE A 95 0.28 13.70 6.67
CA PHE A 95 -0.76 14.67 6.34
C PHE A 95 -0.23 16.06 6.02
N TYR A 96 0.90 16.44 6.60
CA TYR A 96 1.49 17.77 6.48
C TYR A 96 2.94 17.75 5.96
N GLY A 97 3.63 16.61 6.00
CA GLY A 97 5.02 16.50 5.54
C GLY A 97 6.04 16.92 6.58
N VAL A 98 5.65 17.01 7.86
CA VAL A 98 6.49 17.48 8.96
C VAL A 98 6.93 16.29 9.81
N LYS A 99 8.24 16.02 9.82
CA LYS A 99 8.87 15.00 10.66
C LYS A 99 8.81 15.43 12.12
N ALA A 100 8.58 14.47 13.03
CA ALA A 100 8.62 14.70 14.48
C ALA A 100 7.87 15.98 14.93
N ALA A 101 6.69 16.27 14.34
CA ALA A 101 5.92 17.47 14.65
C ALA A 101 5.47 17.55 16.12
N VAL A 102 5.51 16.42 16.83
CA VAL A 102 5.38 16.33 18.28
C VAL A 102 6.49 15.41 18.80
N PRO A 103 7.03 15.64 20.01
CA PRO A 103 8.14 14.86 20.55
C PRO A 103 7.68 13.56 21.23
N ALA A 104 6.40 13.43 21.58
CA ALA A 104 5.80 12.23 22.13
C ALA A 104 4.28 12.28 22.01
N PHE A 105 3.59 11.20 22.40
CA PHE A 105 2.12 11.18 22.46
C PHE A 105 1.55 12.20 23.47
N GLY A 106 2.34 12.60 24.45
CA GLY A 106 2.05 13.73 25.33
C GLY A 106 3.33 14.37 25.82
N PHE A 107 3.27 15.68 25.99
CA PHE A 107 4.43 16.53 26.15
C PHE A 107 3.99 17.87 26.75
N MET A 108 4.92 18.66 27.28
CA MET A 108 4.63 20.02 27.70
C MET A 108 4.88 20.95 26.51
N SER A 109 3.90 21.76 26.14
CA SER A 109 4.11 22.76 25.10
C SER A 109 4.97 23.90 25.64
N THR A 110 6.03 24.28 24.92
CA THR A 110 6.84 25.46 25.25
C THR A 110 6.00 26.74 25.20
N ASP A 111 5.04 26.81 24.28
CA ASP A 111 4.24 28.00 24.00
C ASP A 111 3.21 28.26 25.10
N SER A 112 2.52 27.22 25.60
CA SER A 112 1.48 27.35 26.63
C SER A 112 1.91 26.95 28.04
N GLN A 113 3.04 26.23 28.18
CA GLN A 113 3.45 25.56 29.43
C GLN A 113 2.40 24.58 29.97
N GLU A 114 1.49 24.11 29.11
CA GLU A 114 0.48 23.10 29.47
C GLU A 114 0.92 21.70 29.02
N MET A 115 0.53 20.69 29.80
CA MET A 115 0.70 19.29 29.42
C MET A 115 -0.34 18.92 28.37
N LEU A 116 0.09 18.72 27.13
CA LEU A 116 -0.73 18.31 26.01
C LEU A 116 -0.71 16.79 25.84
N ARG A 117 -1.86 16.22 25.46
CA ARG A 117 -1.99 14.79 25.13
C ARG A 117 -2.77 14.64 23.84
N MET A 118 -2.22 13.91 22.87
CA MET A 118 -2.73 13.96 21.49
C MET A 118 -4.13 13.36 21.29
N TYR A 119 -4.65 12.57 22.24
CA TYR A 119 -6.06 12.14 22.22
C TYR A 119 -7.04 13.23 22.71
N GLU A 120 -6.54 14.29 23.33
CA GLU A 120 -7.35 15.44 23.73
C GLU A 120 -7.56 16.36 22.54
N SER A 121 -8.81 16.76 22.36
CA SER A 121 -9.19 17.59 21.22
C SER A 121 -8.45 18.93 21.21
N ASN A 122 -8.27 19.57 22.37
CA ASN A 122 -7.53 20.83 22.49
C ASN A 122 -6.08 20.68 21.99
N ALA A 123 -5.36 19.67 22.45
CA ALA A 123 -3.99 19.40 22.05
C ALA A 123 -3.87 19.13 20.54
N ALA A 124 -4.71 18.23 20.01
CA ALA A 124 -4.69 17.89 18.58
C ALA A 124 -5.01 19.10 17.69
N THR A 125 -5.97 19.94 18.09
CA THR A 125 -6.33 21.18 17.37
C THR A 125 -5.19 22.20 17.42
N GLN A 126 -4.52 22.39 18.56
CA GLN A 126 -3.39 23.32 18.68
C GLN A 126 -2.24 22.92 17.75
N VAL A 127 -1.83 21.66 17.76
CA VAL A 127 -0.78 21.14 16.88
C VAL A 127 -1.18 21.27 15.41
N GLU A 128 -2.41 20.90 15.07
CA GLU A 128 -2.91 21.02 13.69
C GLU A 128 -2.94 22.47 13.20
N GLN A 129 -3.32 23.42 14.07
CA GLN A 129 -3.34 24.83 13.72
C GLN A 129 -1.92 25.36 13.49
N LYS A 130 -0.95 24.99 14.36
CA LYS A 130 0.46 25.34 14.19
C LYS A 130 1.00 24.89 12.83
N LEU A 131 0.71 23.64 12.43
CA LEU A 131 1.11 23.09 11.13
C LEU A 131 0.52 23.88 9.95
N LYS A 132 -0.76 24.28 10.05
CA LYS A 132 -1.43 25.10 9.03
C LYS A 132 -0.86 26.52 8.96
N ASP A 133 -0.60 27.14 10.10
CA ASP A 133 -0.08 28.51 10.19
C ASP A 133 1.35 28.62 9.62
N THR A 134 2.14 27.54 9.75
CA THR A 134 3.45 27.42 9.10
C THR A 134 3.40 27.13 7.59
N GLY A 135 2.20 27.05 7.00
CA GLY A 135 2.01 26.93 5.54
C GLY A 135 2.06 25.50 4.99
N HIS A 136 2.00 24.47 5.84
CA HIS A 136 1.98 23.08 5.35
C HIS A 136 0.62 22.70 4.77
N GLU A 137 0.60 22.33 3.48
CA GLU A 137 -0.64 21.95 2.81
C GLU A 137 -1.21 20.62 3.34
N PRO A 138 -2.50 20.55 3.71
CA PRO A 138 -3.11 19.30 4.17
C PRO A 138 -3.36 18.27 3.05
N LEU A 139 -3.10 16.98 3.32
CA LEU A 139 -3.31 15.89 2.34
C LEU A 139 -4.78 15.62 2.02
N LEU A 140 -5.67 15.70 3.02
CA LEU A 140 -7.07 15.27 2.91
C LEU A 140 -8.01 16.41 2.50
N LYS A 141 -7.50 17.45 1.85
CA LYS A 141 -8.31 18.55 1.34
C LYS A 141 -9.39 18.03 0.39
N HIS A 142 -10.65 18.35 0.67
CA HIS A 142 -11.85 17.82 -0.02
C HIS A 142 -12.08 16.31 0.12
N GLY A 143 -11.37 15.66 1.03
CA GLY A 143 -11.49 14.25 1.36
C GLY A 143 -12.26 14.01 2.66
N SER A 144 -12.14 12.80 3.21
CA SER A 144 -12.67 12.43 4.52
C SER A 144 -11.65 11.65 5.35
N CYS A 145 -11.83 11.66 6.67
CA CYS A 145 -11.01 10.88 7.59
C CYS A 145 -11.88 10.14 8.62
N TYR A 146 -11.45 8.93 8.98
CA TYR A 146 -12.08 8.10 10.00
C TYR A 146 -11.04 7.69 11.04
N VAL A 147 -11.33 7.99 12.31
CA VAL A 147 -10.47 7.62 13.44
C VAL A 147 -9.06 8.23 13.28
N SER A 148 -9.00 9.55 13.25
CA SER A 148 -7.77 10.32 12.99
C SER A 148 -7.46 11.24 14.17
N LEU A 149 -6.19 11.60 14.39
CA LEU A 149 -5.86 12.66 15.34
C LEU A 149 -6.04 14.04 14.70
N PHE A 150 -5.72 14.15 13.41
CA PHE A 150 -5.83 15.37 12.62
C PHE A 150 -6.96 15.32 11.59
N SER A 151 -7.59 16.46 11.32
CA SER A 151 -8.56 16.58 10.22
C SER A 151 -7.87 16.54 8.86
N ALA A 152 -6.61 17.00 8.80
CA ALA A 152 -5.79 17.04 7.59
C ALA A 152 -6.52 17.71 6.42
N GLY A 153 -7.29 18.77 6.70
CA GLY A 153 -8.03 19.53 5.69
C GLY A 153 -9.35 18.90 5.22
N ALA A 154 -9.78 17.76 5.79
CA ALA A 154 -11.14 17.26 5.62
C ALA A 154 -12.14 18.25 6.21
N GLU A 155 -13.30 18.42 5.57
CA GLU A 155 -14.34 19.31 6.07
C GLU A 155 -14.91 18.78 7.40
N PHE A 156 -15.42 19.66 8.26
CA PHE A 156 -15.93 19.28 9.58
C PHE A 156 -16.99 18.16 9.54
N ASN A 157 -17.82 18.11 8.49
CA ASN A 157 -18.84 17.08 8.32
C ASN A 157 -18.30 15.73 7.81
N ASP A 158 -17.07 15.72 7.30
CA ASP A 158 -16.39 14.57 6.69
C ASP A 158 -15.19 14.08 7.54
N ALA A 159 -14.93 14.73 8.68
CA ALA A 159 -14.00 14.28 9.71
C ALA A 159 -14.77 13.49 10.78
N HIS A 160 -14.60 12.16 10.77
CA HIS A 160 -15.37 11.24 11.60
C HIS A 160 -14.49 10.60 12.68
N TYR A 161 -14.91 10.71 13.94
CA TYR A 161 -14.13 10.22 15.09
C TYR A 161 -12.72 10.80 15.10
N CYS A 162 -12.59 12.08 14.75
CA CYS A 162 -11.33 12.79 14.70
C CYS A 162 -11.10 13.56 16.01
N ALA A 163 -9.92 13.45 16.60
CA ALA A 163 -9.62 14.14 17.87
C ALA A 163 -9.67 15.68 17.69
N ALA A 164 -9.15 16.21 16.58
CA ALA A 164 -9.14 17.64 16.29
C ALA A 164 -10.54 18.25 15.98
N THR A 165 -11.55 17.42 15.64
CA THR A 165 -12.91 17.90 15.33
C THR A 165 -13.95 17.16 16.16
N TYR A 166 -14.45 17.80 17.23
CA TYR A 166 -15.40 17.22 18.17
C TYR A 166 -16.61 16.52 17.52
N GLY A 167 -16.73 15.20 17.74
CA GLY A 167 -17.98 14.44 17.75
C GLY A 167 -18.69 14.20 16.40
N TRP A 168 -19.71 13.33 16.43
CA TRP A 168 -20.48 12.89 15.26
C TRP A 168 -20.85 14.05 14.33
N GLY A 169 -20.40 14.01 13.08
CA GLY A 169 -20.73 15.00 12.06
C GLY A 169 -22.25 15.30 12.04
N ASN A 170 -22.62 16.56 11.84
CA ASN A 170 -24.00 17.05 11.92
C ASN A 170 -24.99 16.30 11.01
N SER A 171 -24.49 15.61 9.97
CA SER A 171 -25.27 14.85 9.00
C SER A 171 -26.15 13.75 9.62
N LEU A 172 -25.72 13.09 10.70
CA LEU A 172 -26.51 12.04 11.37
C LEU A 172 -27.57 12.61 12.32
N LYS A 173 -27.31 13.78 12.92
CA LYS A 173 -28.30 14.50 13.75
C LYS A 173 -29.40 15.16 12.90
N GLN A 174 -29.11 15.47 11.63
CA GLN A 174 -30.07 16.03 10.68
C GLN A 174 -30.83 14.95 9.88
N ALA A 175 -30.43 13.68 9.99
CA ALA A 175 -31.10 12.57 9.32
C ALA A 175 -32.44 12.25 10.01
N GLY A 176 -33.55 12.31 9.28
CA GLY A 176 -34.87 11.98 9.82
C GLY A 176 -34.98 10.50 10.25
N PRO A 177 -35.93 10.14 11.14
CA PRO A 177 -36.07 8.79 11.69
C PRO A 177 -36.25 7.70 10.62
N LEU A 178 -36.85 8.04 9.48
CA LEU A 178 -36.95 7.13 8.33
C LEU A 178 -35.57 6.83 7.71
N ALA A 179 -34.68 7.81 7.61
CA ALA A 179 -33.32 7.61 7.09
C ALA A 179 -32.47 6.74 8.01
N LEU A 180 -32.62 6.91 9.33
CA LEU A 180 -31.99 6.02 10.32
C LEU A 180 -32.55 4.60 10.24
N LEU A 181 -33.87 4.44 10.13
CA LEU A 181 -34.49 3.12 9.99
C LEU A 181 -34.00 2.39 8.73
N VAL A 182 -33.90 3.09 7.58
CA VAL A 182 -33.41 2.42 6.38
C VAL A 182 -31.89 2.23 6.39
N LEU A 183 -31.11 3.11 7.04
CA LEU A 183 -29.69 2.84 7.32
C LEU A 183 -29.52 1.54 8.12
N LEU A 184 -30.35 1.32 9.14
CA LEU A 184 -30.36 0.10 9.94
C LEU A 184 -30.77 -1.12 9.09
N LEU A 185 -31.86 -1.03 8.31
CA LEU A 185 -32.33 -2.13 7.46
C LEU A 185 -31.35 -2.47 6.33
N ALA A 186 -30.75 -1.47 5.67
CA ALA A 186 -29.78 -1.66 4.59
C ALA A 186 -28.50 -2.36 5.08
N ASN A 187 -28.17 -2.17 6.36
CA ASN A 187 -27.03 -2.76 7.04
C ASN A 187 -27.44 -3.88 8.01
N ILE A 188 -28.66 -4.44 7.91
CA ILE A 188 -29.16 -5.44 8.88
C ILE A 188 -28.25 -6.66 9.02
N TRP A 189 -27.66 -7.13 7.92
CA TRP A 189 -26.67 -8.21 7.97
C TRP A 189 -25.37 -7.81 8.67
N SER A 190 -24.94 -6.55 8.49
CA SER A 190 -23.82 -5.99 9.24
C SER A 190 -24.18 -5.92 10.72
N LEU A 191 -25.39 -5.50 11.07
CA LEU A 191 -25.86 -5.42 12.45
C LEU A 191 -25.98 -6.80 13.11
N ILE A 192 -26.54 -7.79 12.42
CA ILE A 192 -26.62 -9.18 12.90
C ILE A 192 -25.21 -9.73 13.13
N ARG A 193 -24.32 -9.55 12.16
CA ARG A 193 -22.93 -10.00 12.25
C ARG A 193 -22.20 -9.30 13.40
N THR A 194 -22.32 -7.98 13.51
CA THR A 194 -21.77 -7.21 14.61
C THR A 194 -22.35 -7.72 15.92
N GLY A 195 -23.66 -7.94 16.03
CA GLY A 195 -24.30 -8.52 17.22
C GLY A 195 -23.73 -9.90 17.60
N ALA A 196 -23.53 -10.79 16.63
CA ALA A 196 -22.92 -12.09 16.87
C ALA A 196 -21.45 -11.98 17.32
N LEU A 197 -20.67 -11.10 16.70
CA LEU A 197 -19.27 -10.82 17.10
C LEU A 197 -19.21 -10.19 18.49
N LEU A 198 -20.14 -9.29 18.81
CA LEU A 198 -20.26 -8.66 20.11
C LEU A 198 -20.59 -9.68 21.21
N LEU A 199 -21.52 -10.60 20.94
CA LEU A 199 -21.84 -11.70 21.86
C LEU A 199 -20.63 -12.61 22.08
N LEU A 200 -19.94 -12.98 21.00
CA LEU A 200 -18.74 -13.80 21.08
C LEU A 200 -17.62 -13.09 21.87
N GLU A 201 -17.33 -11.83 21.56
CA GLU A 201 -16.32 -11.05 22.28
C GLU A 201 -16.72 -10.80 23.73
N LEU A 202 -17.99 -10.61 24.03
CA LEU A 202 -18.47 -10.50 25.41
C LEU A 202 -18.20 -11.80 26.18
N MET A 203 -18.51 -12.96 25.60
CA MET A 203 -18.21 -14.26 26.21
C MET A 203 -16.71 -14.45 26.43
N LEU A 204 -15.88 -14.15 25.43
CA LEU A 204 -14.42 -14.22 25.55
C LEU A 204 -13.90 -13.25 26.62
N SER A 205 -14.39 -12.02 26.63
CA SER A 205 -13.98 -10.99 27.60
C SER A 205 -14.33 -11.37 29.03
N VAL A 206 -15.47 -12.04 29.26
CA VAL A 206 -15.85 -12.55 30.59
C VAL A 206 -14.94 -13.70 31.02
N VAL A 207 -14.61 -14.64 30.13
CA VAL A 207 -13.63 -15.70 30.44
C VAL A 207 -12.27 -15.11 30.75
N ASP A 208 -11.85 -14.11 29.98
CA ASP A 208 -10.56 -13.42 30.15
C ASP A 208 -10.51 -12.60 31.43
N PHE A 209 -11.63 -11.98 31.83
CA PHE A 209 -11.78 -11.29 33.10
C PHE A 209 -11.46 -12.22 34.27
N PHE A 210 -12.06 -13.42 34.27
CA PHE A 210 -11.77 -14.41 35.31
C PHE A 210 -10.33 -14.92 35.29
N ARG A 211 -9.71 -15.09 34.11
CA ARG A 211 -8.29 -15.45 34.01
C ARG A 211 -7.37 -14.34 34.52
N GLY A 212 -7.64 -13.09 34.13
CA GLY A 212 -6.87 -11.93 34.59
C GLY A 212 -6.92 -11.77 36.11
N LEU A 213 -8.07 -12.03 36.73
CA LEU A 213 -8.19 -12.07 38.19
C LEU A 213 -7.34 -13.18 38.83
N ILE A 214 -7.23 -14.34 38.20
CA ILE A 214 -6.34 -15.44 38.66
C ILE A 214 -4.87 -15.04 38.52
N ASP A 215 -4.52 -14.29 37.47
CA ASP A 215 -3.18 -13.78 37.18
C ASP A 215 -2.83 -12.50 37.97
N GLY A 216 -3.68 -12.08 38.93
CA GLY A 216 -3.42 -10.96 39.84
C GLY A 216 -3.68 -9.56 39.27
N GLN A 217 -4.41 -9.44 38.16
CA GLN A 217 -4.79 -8.15 37.56
C GLN A 217 -5.91 -7.44 38.33
N ASP A 218 -5.97 -6.10 38.23
CA ASP A 218 -6.96 -5.28 38.95
C ASP A 218 -8.40 -5.50 38.44
N PHE A 219 -9.31 -5.81 39.38
CA PHE A 219 -10.71 -6.14 39.10
C PHE A 219 -11.47 -5.00 38.38
N ILE A 220 -11.28 -3.75 38.80
CA ILE A 220 -12.03 -2.62 38.25
C ILE A 220 -11.55 -2.31 36.85
N ARG A 221 -10.23 -2.34 36.62
CA ARG A 221 -9.62 -2.16 35.28
C ARG A 221 -10.10 -3.23 34.30
N GLU A 222 -10.15 -4.48 34.74
CA GLU A 222 -10.64 -5.61 33.96
C GLU A 222 -12.12 -5.45 33.56
N LEU A 223 -12.97 -5.00 34.49
CA LEU A 223 -14.41 -4.80 34.26
C LEU A 223 -14.68 -3.63 33.30
N MET A 224 -14.02 -2.49 33.52
CA MET A 224 -14.21 -1.28 32.72
C MET A 224 -13.69 -1.42 31.28
N PHE A 225 -12.88 -2.44 31.00
CA PHE A 225 -12.34 -2.71 29.67
C PHE A 225 -13.32 -3.43 28.74
N ILE A 226 -14.26 -4.23 29.27
CA ILE A 226 -15.19 -5.00 28.44
C ILE A 226 -15.99 -4.08 27.48
N PRO A 227 -16.57 -2.95 27.94
CA PRO A 227 -17.24 -2.00 27.05
C PRO A 227 -16.29 -1.30 26.08
N ALA A 228 -15.07 -0.97 26.50
CA ALA A 228 -14.06 -0.31 25.66
C ALA A 228 -13.62 -1.21 24.50
N ARG A 229 -13.34 -2.49 24.78
CA ARG A 229 -13.03 -3.54 23.79
C ARG A 229 -14.14 -3.65 22.76
N ILE A 230 -15.38 -3.82 23.21
CA ILE A 230 -16.55 -3.95 22.34
C ILE A 230 -16.76 -2.69 21.48
N GLY A 231 -16.68 -1.51 22.08
CA GLY A 231 -16.88 -0.23 21.41
C GLY A 231 -15.79 0.04 20.36
N ILE A 232 -14.53 0.13 20.79
CA ILE A 232 -13.41 0.57 19.96
C ILE A 232 -13.04 -0.50 18.92
N THR A 233 -12.93 -1.77 19.31
CA THR A 233 -12.37 -2.79 18.39
C THR A 233 -13.38 -3.32 17.37
N ILE A 234 -14.68 -3.37 17.72
CA ILE A 234 -15.73 -3.89 16.83
C ILE A 234 -16.61 -2.77 16.30
N LEU A 235 -17.28 -2.03 17.17
CA LEU A 235 -18.33 -1.10 16.75
C LEU A 235 -17.73 0.04 15.89
N LEU A 236 -16.65 0.67 16.36
CA LEU A 236 -15.98 1.74 15.62
C LEU A 236 -15.45 1.25 14.28
N ARG A 237 -14.78 0.08 14.25
CA ARG A 237 -14.31 -0.55 13.00
C ARG A 237 -15.44 -0.74 11.99
N GLU A 238 -16.57 -1.29 12.42
CA GLU A 238 -17.69 -1.58 11.52
C GLU A 238 -18.40 -0.30 11.05
N LEU A 239 -18.58 0.69 11.94
CA LEU A 239 -19.15 2.00 11.58
C LEU A 239 -18.25 2.75 10.59
N SER A 240 -16.95 2.85 10.88
CA SER A 240 -15.97 3.50 9.99
C SER A 240 -15.88 2.78 8.64
N THR A 241 -15.94 1.44 8.63
CA THR A 241 -16.00 0.67 7.37
C THR A 241 -17.24 1.00 6.54
N VAL A 242 -18.40 1.18 7.18
CA VAL A 242 -19.63 1.59 6.47
C VAL A 242 -19.50 3.02 5.95
N GLY A 243 -18.98 3.94 6.76
CA GLY A 243 -18.73 5.33 6.38
C GLY A 243 -17.81 5.46 5.17
N VAL A 244 -16.63 4.82 5.22
CA VAL A 244 -15.67 4.82 4.09
C VAL A 244 -16.34 4.32 2.80
N LYS A 245 -17.19 3.29 2.87
CA LYS A 245 -17.92 2.80 1.69
C LYS A 245 -18.94 3.81 1.15
N ILE A 246 -19.56 4.61 2.02
CA ILE A 246 -20.45 5.70 1.62
C ILE A 246 -19.64 6.80 0.93
N ASP A 247 -18.46 7.13 1.44
CA ASP A 247 -17.58 8.15 0.84
C ASP A 247 -16.97 7.72 -0.49
N ILE A 248 -16.58 6.45 -0.59
CA ILE A 248 -16.20 5.81 -1.86
C ILE A 248 -17.34 5.95 -2.87
N ALA A 249 -18.58 5.68 -2.42
CA ALA A 249 -19.74 5.84 -3.26
C ALA A 249 -19.91 7.32 -3.63
N ARG A 250 -19.80 8.29 -2.71
CA ARG A 250 -19.89 9.74 -2.97
C ARG A 250 -18.86 10.26 -3.97
N GLY A 251 -17.73 9.57 -4.12
CA GLY A 251 -16.68 9.95 -5.05
C GLY A 251 -15.68 10.97 -4.46
N LEU A 252 -15.37 10.87 -3.17
CA LEU A 252 -14.34 11.72 -2.57
C LEU A 252 -12.94 11.40 -3.14
N PRO A 253 -12.08 12.40 -3.40
CA PRO A 253 -10.78 12.18 -4.02
C PRO A 253 -9.79 11.43 -3.13
N VAL A 254 -9.86 11.61 -1.81
CA VAL A 254 -8.97 10.95 -0.86
C VAL A 254 -9.76 10.62 0.41
N ILE A 255 -9.59 9.41 0.92
CA ILE A 255 -10.29 8.91 2.11
C ILE A 255 -9.26 8.24 3.00
N TYR A 256 -9.18 8.65 4.26
CA TYR A 256 -8.30 8.05 5.26
C TYR A 256 -9.09 7.29 6.31
N ILE A 257 -8.59 6.13 6.74
CA ILE A 257 -9.13 5.38 7.87
C ILE A 257 -8.02 4.72 8.69
N ASN A 258 -8.11 4.83 10.02
CA ASN A 258 -7.27 4.10 10.95
C ASN A 258 -8.05 2.96 11.65
N PHE A 259 -7.40 1.82 11.84
CA PHE A 259 -7.92 0.70 12.63
C PHE A 259 -7.12 0.48 13.91
N LEU A 260 -7.62 1.04 15.02
CA LEU A 260 -7.02 0.94 16.38
C LEU A 260 -7.02 -0.45 17.00
N GLY A 261 -7.75 -1.40 16.42
CA GLY A 261 -8.11 -2.63 17.11
C GLY A 261 -6.92 -3.51 17.53
N TYR A 262 -5.83 -3.50 16.76
CA TYR A 262 -4.61 -4.25 17.09
C TYR A 262 -3.83 -3.55 18.20
N ASP A 263 -3.51 -2.27 18.02
CA ASP A 263 -2.81 -1.40 18.98
C ASP A 263 -3.37 -1.50 20.41
N GLU A 264 -4.69 -1.37 20.56
CA GLU A 264 -5.38 -1.50 21.86
C GLU A 264 -5.13 -2.83 22.57
N GLN A 265 -5.01 -3.92 21.81
CA GLN A 265 -4.79 -5.25 22.38
C GLN A 265 -3.33 -5.55 22.62
N ALA A 266 -2.46 -5.05 21.73
CA ALA A 266 -1.03 -5.19 21.86
C ALA A 266 -0.52 -4.46 23.11
N HIS A 267 -0.98 -3.24 23.37
CA HIS A 267 -0.67 -2.51 24.61
C HIS A 267 -1.03 -3.30 25.88
N ARG A 268 -2.11 -4.09 25.87
CA ARG A 268 -2.58 -4.78 27.07
C ARG A 268 -1.98 -6.17 27.27
N ARG A 269 -1.81 -6.92 26.19
CA ARG A 269 -1.47 -8.36 26.24
C ARG A 269 -0.13 -8.68 25.58
N GLY A 270 0.54 -7.67 25.03
CA GLY A 270 1.73 -7.79 24.21
C GLY A 270 1.39 -7.91 22.72
N PRO A 271 2.23 -7.37 21.82
CA PRO A 271 2.08 -7.45 20.37
C PRO A 271 1.98 -8.89 19.84
N SER A 272 2.70 -9.83 20.45
CA SER A 272 2.72 -11.23 20.01
C SER A 272 1.53 -12.07 20.51
N SER A 273 0.61 -11.47 21.28
CA SER A 273 -0.49 -12.19 21.90
C SER A 273 -1.47 -12.77 20.89
N LYS A 274 -2.02 -13.95 21.21
CA LYS A 274 -3.09 -14.58 20.43
C LYS A 274 -4.29 -13.65 20.25
N PHE A 275 -4.49 -12.74 21.20
CA PHE A 275 -5.61 -11.82 21.20
C PHE A 275 -5.41 -10.64 20.24
N ALA A 276 -4.24 -10.00 20.27
CA ALA A 276 -3.89 -8.98 19.27
C ALA A 276 -4.02 -9.54 17.84
N HIS A 277 -3.50 -10.76 17.62
CA HIS A 277 -3.59 -11.46 16.33
C HIS A 277 -5.01 -11.92 15.96
N TRP A 278 -5.90 -12.14 16.94
CA TRP A 278 -7.29 -12.47 16.66
C TRP A 278 -8.04 -11.26 16.05
N THR A 279 -7.79 -10.06 16.57
CA THR A 279 -8.41 -8.83 16.07
C THR A 279 -8.06 -8.54 14.61
N LEU A 280 -6.87 -8.97 14.15
CA LEU A 280 -6.43 -8.81 12.76
C LEU A 280 -7.39 -9.46 11.76
N LYS A 281 -8.09 -10.54 12.12
CA LYS A 281 -9.10 -11.15 11.23
C LYS A 281 -10.25 -10.20 10.91
N GLY A 282 -10.70 -9.45 11.92
CA GLY A 282 -11.76 -8.47 11.77
C GLY A 282 -11.30 -7.25 10.95
N ILE A 283 -10.04 -6.85 11.11
CA ILE A 283 -9.40 -5.79 10.33
C ILE A 283 -9.24 -6.23 8.87
N ASP A 284 -8.66 -7.40 8.61
CA ASP A 284 -8.45 -7.98 7.27
C ASP A 284 -9.75 -8.04 6.44
N ASP A 285 -10.84 -8.47 7.08
CA ASP A 285 -12.15 -8.54 6.42
C ASP A 285 -12.82 -7.15 6.25
N ALA A 286 -12.57 -6.19 7.15
CA ALA A 286 -12.96 -4.79 6.96
C ALA A 286 -12.25 -4.17 5.75
N ILE A 287 -10.93 -4.34 5.66
CA ILE A 287 -10.11 -3.96 4.50
C ILE A 287 -10.66 -4.61 3.23
N ALA A 288 -10.99 -5.91 3.28
CA ALA A 288 -11.59 -6.61 2.14
C ALA A 288 -12.91 -5.98 1.67
N ARG A 289 -13.75 -5.47 2.58
CA ARG A 289 -15.00 -4.78 2.22
C ARG A 289 -14.74 -3.41 1.60
N ILE A 290 -13.80 -2.65 2.16
CA ILE A 290 -13.40 -1.33 1.65
C ILE A 290 -12.81 -1.48 0.25
N TRP A 291 -11.85 -2.39 0.07
CA TRP A 291 -11.20 -2.66 -1.21
C TRP A 291 -12.21 -3.06 -2.29
N ARG A 292 -13.17 -3.94 -1.95
CA ARG A 292 -14.25 -4.31 -2.88
C ARG A 292 -15.18 -3.16 -3.23
N ALA A 293 -15.40 -2.21 -2.31
CA ALA A 293 -16.22 -1.03 -2.59
C ALA A 293 -15.46 -0.06 -3.49
N ALA A 294 -14.18 0.17 -3.22
CA ALA A 294 -13.28 1.02 -4.01
C ALA A 294 -13.26 0.58 -5.49
N HIS A 295 -12.99 -0.70 -5.75
CA HIS A 295 -12.92 -1.25 -7.12
C HIS A 295 -14.28 -1.37 -7.81
N ARG A 296 -15.39 -1.29 -7.06
CA ARG A 296 -16.75 -1.27 -7.62
C ARG A 296 -17.30 0.14 -7.78
N SER A 297 -16.55 1.18 -7.40
CA SER A 297 -17.04 2.55 -7.46
C SER A 297 -17.36 2.95 -8.89
N SER A 298 -18.55 3.51 -9.07
CA SER A 298 -19.01 4.07 -10.33
C SER A 298 -18.52 5.50 -10.53
N ARG A 299 -18.06 6.17 -9.47
CA ARG A 299 -17.77 7.61 -9.49
C ARG A 299 -16.31 7.98 -9.65
N ARG A 300 -15.37 7.13 -9.21
CA ARG A 300 -13.92 7.36 -9.36
C ARG A 300 -13.16 6.05 -9.42
N HIS A 301 -11.94 6.10 -9.94
CA HIS A 301 -11.00 4.99 -9.86
C HIS A 301 -10.18 5.10 -8.56
N TYR A 302 -10.53 4.28 -7.56
CA TYR A 302 -9.80 4.25 -6.29
C TYR A 302 -8.66 3.24 -6.30
N ASP A 303 -7.47 3.70 -5.94
CA ASP A 303 -6.42 2.83 -5.42
C ASP A 303 -6.52 2.74 -3.90
N VAL A 304 -6.10 1.61 -3.34
CA VAL A 304 -6.17 1.33 -1.90
C VAL A 304 -4.77 1.00 -1.43
N TRP A 305 -4.23 1.85 -0.55
CA TRP A 305 -2.90 1.70 0.04
C TRP A 305 -3.06 1.37 1.51
N ILE A 306 -2.33 0.37 1.99
CA ILE A 306 -2.44 -0.13 3.35
C ILE A 306 -1.06 -0.01 3.98
N TYR A 307 -0.96 0.58 5.17
CA TYR A 307 0.31 0.71 5.89
C TYR A 307 0.09 0.62 7.40
N SER A 308 1.17 0.44 8.13
CA SER A 308 1.23 0.64 9.58
C SER A 308 1.96 1.95 9.86
N ASP A 309 1.55 2.67 10.90
CA ASP A 309 2.26 3.85 11.37
C ASP A 309 3.49 3.50 12.19
N HIS A 310 3.37 2.54 13.11
CA HIS A 310 4.46 1.99 13.91
C HIS A 310 4.17 0.55 14.34
N GLY A 311 5.19 -0.12 14.88
CA GLY A 311 5.01 -1.37 15.63
C GLY A 311 5.01 -1.15 17.15
N GLN A 312 5.28 -2.21 17.89
CA GLN A 312 5.39 -2.18 19.36
C GLN A 312 6.47 -3.17 19.80
N GLU A 313 7.22 -2.82 20.85
CA GLU A 313 8.02 -3.79 21.61
C GLU A 313 7.14 -4.55 22.62
N ASP A 314 7.51 -5.80 22.92
CA ASP A 314 7.09 -6.45 24.16
C ASP A 314 7.86 -5.77 25.32
N SER A 315 7.13 -5.20 26.28
CA SER A 315 7.69 -4.32 27.30
C SER A 315 7.22 -4.66 28.71
N ILE A 316 8.07 -4.34 29.69
CA ILE A 316 7.77 -4.48 31.11
C ILE A 316 7.48 -3.10 31.71
N PRO A 317 6.35 -2.88 32.40
CA PRO A 317 6.10 -1.63 33.11
C PRO A 317 7.17 -1.36 34.18
N TYR A 318 7.72 -0.15 34.19
CA TYR A 318 8.72 0.29 35.17
C TYR A 318 8.26 0.09 36.62
N GLU A 319 7.00 0.42 36.92
CA GLU A 319 6.41 0.25 38.25
C GLU A 319 6.34 -1.20 38.69
N THR A 320 6.06 -2.12 37.77
CA THR A 320 6.04 -3.56 38.05
C THR A 320 7.45 -4.08 38.30
N LEU A 321 8.44 -3.58 37.55
CA LEU A 321 9.84 -3.99 37.68
C LEU A 321 10.50 -3.45 38.96
N HIS A 322 10.20 -2.21 39.35
CA HIS A 322 10.91 -1.50 40.42
C HIS A 322 10.08 -1.26 41.68
N GLY A 323 8.77 -1.56 41.67
CA GLY A 323 7.87 -1.38 42.81
C GLY A 323 7.57 0.08 43.18
N ARG A 324 7.90 1.04 42.31
CA ARG A 324 7.69 2.49 42.49
C ARG A 324 7.55 3.20 41.16
N SER A 325 6.94 4.39 41.15
CA SER A 325 6.81 5.20 39.94
C SER A 325 8.16 5.76 39.46
N LEU A 326 8.26 6.03 38.16
CA LEU A 326 9.43 6.71 37.59
C LEU A 326 9.58 8.13 38.19
N ALA A 327 8.46 8.83 38.39
CA ALA A 327 8.46 10.18 38.96
C ALA A 327 9.09 10.21 40.35
N ASP A 328 8.73 9.26 41.22
CA ASP A 328 9.31 9.14 42.56
C ASP A 328 10.81 8.81 42.48
N ALA A 329 11.18 7.91 41.57
CA ALA A 329 12.58 7.52 41.39
C ALA A 329 13.46 8.68 40.90
N VAL A 330 12.97 9.49 39.96
CA VAL A 330 13.67 10.68 39.46
C VAL A 330 13.75 11.75 40.56
N SER A 331 12.64 12.00 41.26
CA SER A 331 12.61 12.95 42.39
C SER A 331 13.63 12.57 43.46
N GLU A 332 13.70 11.29 43.84
CA GLU A 332 14.71 10.80 44.79
C GLU A 332 16.13 10.95 44.25
N ALA A 333 16.37 10.63 42.98
CA ALA A 333 17.69 10.77 42.36
C ALA A 333 18.22 12.20 42.45
N LEU A 334 17.34 13.19 42.21
CA LEU A 334 17.68 14.61 42.21
C LEU A 334 17.71 15.23 43.61
N SER A 335 17.03 14.64 44.60
CA SER A 335 16.94 15.16 45.97
C SER A 335 18.30 15.36 46.67
N SER A 336 19.33 14.70 46.18
CA SER A 336 20.71 14.81 46.68
C SER A 336 21.47 16.04 46.14
N LEU A 337 20.93 16.74 45.14
CA LEU A 337 21.58 17.88 44.48
C LEU A 337 21.20 19.24 45.08
N PRO A 338 22.08 20.26 45.01
CA PRO A 338 21.78 21.62 45.49
C PRO A 338 20.63 22.26 44.70
N GLN A 339 19.66 22.84 45.41
CA GLN A 339 18.47 23.49 44.81
C GLN A 339 17.68 22.57 43.85
N SER A 340 17.56 21.28 44.19
CA SER A 340 16.73 20.33 43.44
C SER A 340 15.26 20.79 43.36
N PRO A 341 14.53 20.47 42.27
CA PRO A 341 13.11 20.78 42.14
C PRO A 341 12.29 20.23 43.34
N LYS A 342 11.34 21.01 43.86
CA LYS A 342 10.45 20.58 44.95
C LYS A 342 9.11 20.10 44.41
N GLY A 343 8.82 18.81 44.60
CA GLY A 343 7.59 18.18 44.12
C GLY A 343 7.57 17.97 42.61
N TYR A 344 6.54 17.28 42.12
CA TYR A 344 6.41 16.98 40.69
C TYR A 344 4.96 17.02 40.20
N LEU A 345 4.81 17.30 38.91
CA LEU A 345 3.59 17.07 38.13
C LEU A 345 3.84 15.86 37.22
N ALA A 346 3.12 14.75 37.43
CA ALA A 346 3.23 13.55 36.61
C ALA A 346 1.87 13.18 36.00
N ASN A 347 1.90 12.67 34.77
CA ASN A 347 0.71 12.28 34.02
C ASN A 347 0.47 10.75 33.96
N GLY A 348 1.17 9.96 34.77
CA GLY A 348 1.34 8.51 34.58
C GLY A 348 0.25 7.56 35.09
N ASP A 349 -0.76 8.01 35.84
CA ASP A 349 -1.54 7.06 36.66
C ASP A 349 -2.49 6.12 35.87
N HIS A 350 -2.93 6.45 34.65
CA HIS A 350 -3.97 5.69 33.93
C HIS A 350 -3.62 5.46 32.45
N GLY A 351 -3.64 4.19 32.01
CA GLY A 351 -3.39 3.81 30.62
C GLY A 351 -4.32 4.49 29.61
N ILE A 352 -3.78 4.80 28.42
CA ILE A 352 -4.42 5.56 27.33
C ILE A 352 -5.78 4.95 26.89
N GLN A 353 -5.91 3.63 26.99
CA GLN A 353 -7.04 2.81 26.51
C GLN A 353 -8.40 3.20 27.11
N LEU A 354 -8.47 3.40 28.44
CA LEU A 354 -9.72 3.77 29.12
C LEU A 354 -10.20 5.18 28.72
N GLN A 355 -9.30 6.02 28.21
CA GLN A 355 -9.59 7.41 27.85
C GLN A 355 -9.92 7.61 26.36
N ARG A 356 -9.48 6.71 25.47
CA ARG A 356 -9.87 6.69 24.04
C ARG A 356 -11.37 6.44 23.81
N ILE A 357 -12.11 5.96 24.83
CA ILE A 357 -13.60 5.93 24.82
C ILE A 357 -14.18 7.34 24.53
N ARG A 358 -13.44 8.41 24.82
CA ARG A 358 -13.82 9.79 24.48
C ARG A 358 -13.97 10.05 22.99
N LEU A 359 -13.37 9.23 22.10
CA LEU A 359 -13.60 9.28 20.64
C LEU A 359 -15.08 9.08 20.27
N PHE A 360 -15.86 8.39 21.11
CA PHE A 360 -17.30 8.24 20.89
C PHE A 360 -18.12 9.50 21.20
N GLY A 361 -17.56 10.43 21.99
CA GLY A 361 -18.23 11.66 22.43
C GLY A 361 -19.46 11.45 23.31
N GLY A 362 -19.83 12.47 24.08
CA GLY A 362 -21.09 12.50 24.85
C GLY A 362 -20.92 12.86 26.33
N GLN A 363 -21.78 13.75 26.83
CA GLN A 363 -21.80 14.19 28.24
C GLN A 363 -21.97 13.02 29.23
N TRP A 364 -22.62 11.93 28.82
CA TRP A 364 -22.82 10.74 29.65
C TRP A 364 -21.53 9.92 29.82
N VAL A 365 -20.73 9.75 28.75
CA VAL A 365 -19.43 9.08 28.81
C VAL A 365 -18.44 9.90 29.65
N GLN A 366 -18.46 11.23 29.52
CA GLN A 366 -17.65 12.13 30.37
C GLN A 366 -18.05 12.10 31.85
N LYS A 367 -19.33 11.83 32.18
CA LYS A 367 -19.81 11.69 33.56
C LYS A 367 -19.45 10.35 34.20
N LEU A 368 -19.40 9.27 33.43
CA LEU A 368 -19.04 7.94 33.90
C LEU A 368 -17.52 7.75 34.11
N PHE A 369 -16.71 8.56 33.41
CA PHE A 369 -15.24 8.55 33.51
C PHE A 369 -14.70 9.96 33.81
N PRO A 370 -14.93 10.49 35.02
CA PRO A 370 -14.45 11.80 35.42
C PRO A 370 -12.93 11.81 35.50
N VAL A 371 -12.28 12.76 34.81
CA VAL A 371 -10.87 13.10 35.05
C VAL A 371 -10.86 14.24 36.05
N GLY A 372 -10.04 14.12 37.09
CA GLY A 372 -9.82 15.17 38.07
C GLY A 372 -9.42 16.47 37.37
N LYS A 373 -10.10 17.57 37.70
CA LYS A 373 -9.64 18.89 37.27
C LYS A 373 -8.26 19.13 37.87
N GLN A 374 -7.27 19.45 37.03
CA GLN A 374 -6.00 19.99 37.48
C GLN A 374 -6.27 21.28 38.26
N GLN A 375 -5.70 21.38 39.46
CA GLN A 375 -5.75 22.58 40.28
C GLN A 375 -4.86 23.65 39.64
N ASP A 376 -5.46 24.81 39.34
CA ASP A 376 -4.73 26.06 39.13
C ASP A 376 -3.93 26.39 40.40
N GLN A 377 -2.63 26.17 40.39
CA GLN A 377 -1.72 26.85 41.31
C GLN A 377 -0.86 27.83 40.53
N ARG A 378 -1.37 29.06 40.40
CA ARG A 378 -0.54 30.23 40.05
C ARG A 378 0.07 30.78 41.34
N GLY A 379 1.37 30.56 41.53
CA GLY A 379 2.19 31.25 42.52
C GLY A 379 3.25 30.37 43.20
N GLY A 380 4.45 30.30 42.61
CA GLY A 380 5.64 29.61 43.14
C GLY A 380 6.59 29.15 42.03
N GLU A 381 7.84 28.78 42.37
CA GLU A 381 8.77 28.09 41.44
C GLU A 381 8.05 26.91 40.76
N THR A 382 8.15 26.79 39.44
CA THR A 382 7.47 25.73 38.67
C THR A 382 8.03 24.36 39.08
N PRO A 383 7.19 23.42 39.55
CA PRO A 383 7.65 22.10 39.93
C PRO A 383 8.18 21.32 38.72
N MET A 384 9.01 20.32 38.97
CA MET A 384 9.46 19.36 37.95
C MET A 384 8.22 18.75 37.27
N ALA A 385 8.22 18.67 35.94
CA ALA A 385 7.16 17.99 35.21
C ALA A 385 7.71 16.77 34.47
N LEU A 386 6.90 15.71 34.40
CA LEU A 386 7.23 14.46 33.73
C LEU A 386 6.08 14.04 32.82
N SER A 387 6.38 13.86 31.53
CA SER A 387 5.52 13.12 30.61
C SER A 387 6.08 11.73 30.39
N ALA A 388 5.39 10.70 30.88
CA ALA A 388 5.80 9.30 30.74
C ALA A 388 4.65 8.52 30.06
N MET A 389 4.80 8.25 28.77
CA MET A 389 3.88 7.41 28.01
C MET A 389 4.67 6.56 27.02
N GLY A 390 4.52 5.25 27.09
CA GLY A 390 5.37 4.35 26.31
C GLY A 390 6.76 4.20 26.91
N PRO A 391 7.76 3.87 26.06
CA PRO A 391 9.14 3.71 26.46
C PRO A 391 9.93 5.03 26.44
N LEU A 392 9.29 6.18 26.22
CA LEU A 392 9.93 7.50 26.38
C LEU A 392 9.32 8.27 27.55
N ALA A 393 10.21 8.91 28.31
CA ALA A 393 9.84 9.85 29.35
C ALA A 393 10.55 11.20 29.14
N LEU A 394 9.77 12.27 29.08
CA LEU A 394 10.24 13.64 28.87
C LEU A 394 10.22 14.38 30.22
N LEU A 395 11.38 14.89 30.63
CA LEU A 395 11.56 15.63 31.88
C LEU A 395 11.68 17.13 31.62
N TYR A 396 10.98 17.94 32.41
CA TYR A 396 10.94 19.38 32.26
C TYR A 396 11.18 20.09 33.59
N ASN A 397 11.68 21.31 33.51
CA ASN A 397 12.00 22.18 34.62
C ASN A 397 13.05 21.57 35.56
N ILE A 398 14.02 20.84 34.99
CA ILE A 398 15.14 20.25 35.74
C ILE A 398 16.25 21.28 35.89
N HIS A 399 16.10 22.17 36.87
CA HIS A 399 17.12 23.16 37.20
C HIS A 399 17.81 22.78 38.51
N CYS A 400 19.04 22.26 38.41
CA CYS A 400 19.91 22.01 39.56
C CYS A 400 21.09 22.98 39.50
N LYS A 401 21.26 23.79 40.55
CA LYS A 401 22.26 24.87 40.53
C LYS A 401 23.67 24.30 40.48
N ASP A 402 24.52 24.88 39.63
CA ASP A 402 25.95 24.55 39.46
C ASP A 402 26.23 23.06 39.14
N THR A 403 25.22 22.30 38.67
CA THR A 403 25.36 20.87 38.35
C THR A 403 25.33 20.65 36.83
N PRO A 404 26.37 20.08 36.21
CA PRO A 404 26.37 19.79 34.78
C PRO A 404 25.31 18.77 34.38
N HIS A 405 24.70 18.92 33.20
CA HIS A 405 23.70 17.96 32.68
C HIS A 405 24.24 16.52 32.60
N ALA A 406 25.53 16.34 32.34
CA ALA A 406 26.18 15.02 32.34
C ALA A 406 26.06 14.31 33.69
N GLU A 407 26.22 15.05 34.80
CA GLU A 407 26.11 14.50 36.15
C GLU A 407 24.65 14.18 36.50
N ILE A 408 23.71 15.04 36.10
CA ILE A 408 22.27 14.81 36.27
C ILE A 408 21.84 13.55 35.50
N ALA A 409 22.21 13.42 34.23
CA ALA A 409 21.89 12.25 33.40
C ALA A 409 22.46 10.95 34.00
N ARG A 410 23.71 10.99 34.49
CA ARG A 410 24.33 9.85 35.20
C ARG A 410 23.54 9.46 36.45
N LEU A 411 23.19 10.44 37.29
CA LEU A 411 22.42 10.18 38.52
C LEU A 411 21.05 9.59 38.23
N ILE A 412 20.35 10.09 37.20
CA ILE A 412 19.06 9.54 36.78
C ILE A 412 19.25 8.07 36.40
N VAL A 413 20.16 7.73 35.48
CA VAL A 413 20.41 6.33 35.08
C VAL A 413 20.79 5.44 36.27
N GLU A 414 21.73 5.87 37.10
CA GLU A 414 22.24 5.06 38.22
C GLU A 414 21.16 4.78 39.29
N LYS A 415 20.27 5.75 39.55
CA LYS A 415 19.26 5.69 40.63
C LYS A 415 17.90 5.17 40.18
N THR A 416 17.47 5.50 38.96
CA THR A 416 16.22 4.97 38.39
C THR A 416 16.42 3.61 37.75
N LYS A 417 17.65 3.26 37.38
CA LYS A 417 17.94 2.09 36.54
C LYS A 417 17.30 2.16 35.15
N ALA A 418 16.95 3.37 34.70
CA ALA A 418 16.53 3.58 33.32
C ALA A 418 17.66 3.18 32.35
N PRO A 419 17.36 2.53 31.22
CA PRO A 419 18.38 2.06 30.29
C PRO A 419 19.29 3.16 29.74
N MET A 420 18.71 4.33 29.44
CA MET A 420 19.43 5.44 28.83
C MET A 420 18.74 6.79 29.11
N VAL A 421 19.53 7.85 29.27
CA VAL A 421 19.05 9.24 29.38
C VAL A 421 19.87 10.13 28.43
N LEU A 422 19.19 10.99 27.69
CA LEU A 422 19.78 11.92 26.72
C LEU A 422 19.41 13.36 27.05
N TYR A 423 20.24 14.30 26.59
CA TYR A 423 20.00 15.72 26.69
C TYR A 423 20.72 16.48 25.56
N GLU A 424 20.19 17.65 25.20
CA GLU A 424 20.85 18.60 24.33
C GLU A 424 21.98 19.32 25.09
N ASP A 425 23.20 19.32 24.55
CA ASP A 425 24.34 20.07 25.11
C ASP A 425 24.44 21.45 24.44
N PRO A 426 23.96 22.53 25.08
CA PRO A 426 23.98 23.87 24.47
C PRO A 426 25.40 24.43 24.29
N ASN A 427 26.41 23.83 24.93
CA ASN A 427 27.79 24.30 24.87
C ASN A 427 28.61 23.61 23.78
N ALA A 428 28.04 22.61 23.09
CA ALA A 428 28.70 21.88 22.03
C ALA A 428 27.85 21.93 20.76
N THR A 429 28.45 22.32 19.64
CA THR A 429 27.81 22.34 18.33
C THR A 429 28.58 21.51 17.32
N GLU A 430 27.85 21.01 16.33
CA GLU A 430 28.36 20.25 15.18
C GLU A 430 27.66 20.71 13.90
N ILE A 431 28.18 20.32 12.74
CA ILE A 431 27.56 20.63 11.46
C ILE A 431 26.59 19.51 11.11
N GLY A 432 25.30 19.86 11.01
CA GLY A 432 24.24 18.93 10.64
C GLY A 432 24.26 18.55 9.15
N PRO A 433 23.41 17.59 8.73
CA PRO A 433 23.34 17.10 7.36
C PRO A 433 23.06 18.21 6.33
N ASP A 434 22.30 19.24 6.72
CA ASP A 434 21.93 20.38 5.88
C ASP A 434 23.00 21.49 5.85
N GLY A 435 24.16 21.27 6.50
CA GLY A 435 25.26 22.24 6.61
C GLY A 435 25.08 23.31 7.68
N ASN A 436 23.97 23.29 8.42
CA ASN A 436 23.70 24.22 9.52
C ASN A 436 24.36 23.75 10.83
N ALA A 437 24.78 24.71 11.66
CA ALA A 437 25.24 24.39 13.01
C ALA A 437 24.05 23.90 13.86
N ILE A 438 24.18 22.71 14.44
CA ILE A 438 23.23 22.11 15.37
C ILE A 438 23.93 21.81 16.69
N THR A 439 23.18 21.78 17.77
CA THR A 439 23.68 21.40 19.11
C THR A 439 23.98 19.90 19.16
N LYS A 440 24.97 19.50 19.94
CA LYS A 440 25.33 18.09 20.10
C LYS A 440 24.40 17.43 21.12
N VAL A 441 24.02 16.18 20.87
CA VAL A 441 23.22 15.38 21.82
C VAL A 441 24.14 14.43 22.57
N ARG A 442 24.05 14.45 23.89
CA ARG A 442 24.82 13.56 24.78
C ARG A 442 23.88 12.73 25.62
N GLY A 443 24.40 11.65 26.18
CA GLY A 443 23.65 10.85 27.13
C GLY A 443 24.52 10.03 28.05
N TRP A 444 23.82 9.34 28.95
CA TRP A 444 24.40 8.33 29.83
C TRP A 444 23.60 7.03 29.70
N TRP A 445 24.30 5.90 29.64
CA TRP A 445 23.70 4.56 29.61
C TRP A 445 24.52 3.61 30.49
N ARG A 446 24.14 2.34 30.54
CA ARG A 446 24.76 1.34 31.44
C ARG A 446 26.30 1.22 31.35
N GLN A 447 26.92 1.58 30.22
CA GLN A 447 28.38 1.50 30.02
C GLN A 447 29.11 2.84 30.18
N GLY A 448 28.40 3.95 30.44
CA GLY A 448 29.00 5.27 30.67
C GLY A 448 28.36 6.39 29.86
N ALA A 449 29.13 7.44 29.60
CA ALA A 449 28.70 8.54 28.73
C ALA A 449 28.78 8.13 27.25
N PHE A 450 27.92 8.71 26.42
CA PHE A 450 27.93 8.55 24.97
C PHE A 450 27.43 9.83 24.28
N SER A 451 27.65 9.95 22.98
CA SER A 451 27.18 11.06 22.14
C SER A 451 26.50 10.55 20.87
N LEU A 452 25.45 11.23 20.43
CA LEU A 452 24.82 10.97 19.14
C LEU A 452 25.25 12.05 18.13
N PRO A 453 25.55 11.67 16.87
CA PRO A 453 25.36 10.34 16.29
C PRO A 453 26.52 9.34 16.48
N GLU A 454 27.69 9.74 17.00
CA GLU A 454 28.91 8.94 16.89
C GLU A 454 28.87 7.58 17.61
N ASP A 455 28.24 7.52 18.78
CA ASP A 455 28.07 6.30 19.56
C ASP A 455 26.71 5.63 19.30
N GLY A 456 26.00 6.03 18.24
CA GLY A 456 24.66 5.52 17.91
C GLY A 456 24.62 4.00 17.70
N HIS A 457 25.54 3.46 16.91
CA HIS A 457 25.66 2.01 16.72
C HIS A 457 25.99 1.26 18.00
N LEU A 458 26.71 1.89 18.93
CA LEU A 458 27.03 1.29 20.23
C LEU A 458 25.78 1.12 21.09
N VAL A 459 24.91 2.13 21.14
CA VAL A 459 23.71 2.15 22.00
C VAL A 459 22.48 1.50 21.37
N PHE A 460 22.39 1.43 20.03
CA PHE A 460 21.29 0.79 19.30
C PHE A 460 21.61 -0.63 18.82
N GLY A 461 22.89 -0.93 18.60
CA GLY A 461 23.36 -2.20 18.04
C GLY A 461 23.15 -2.28 16.53
N ASP A 462 24.05 -2.97 15.85
CA ASP A 462 24.05 -3.11 14.38
C ASP A 462 22.88 -3.94 13.84
N GLU A 463 22.17 -4.66 14.71
CA GLU A 463 20.99 -5.46 14.35
C GLU A 463 19.72 -4.60 14.19
N HIS A 464 19.76 -3.31 14.57
CA HIS A 464 18.61 -2.42 14.38
C HIS A 464 18.41 -2.12 12.89
N PRO A 465 17.22 -2.39 12.30
CA PRO A 465 17.01 -2.36 10.85
C PRO A 465 17.16 -0.97 10.21
N PHE A 466 17.10 0.09 11.03
CA PHE A 466 17.17 1.50 10.62
C PHE A 466 18.11 2.30 11.55
N VAL A 467 19.24 1.72 11.94
CA VAL A 467 20.12 2.30 12.99
C VAL A 467 20.52 3.74 12.70
N ASP A 468 20.95 4.06 11.49
CA ASP A 468 21.38 5.41 11.10
C ASP A 468 20.23 6.41 11.24
N GLU A 469 19.07 6.10 10.68
CA GLU A 469 17.89 6.97 10.74
C GLU A 469 17.32 7.11 12.16
N ALA A 470 17.34 6.04 12.95
CA ALA A 470 16.82 6.05 14.32
C ALA A 470 17.70 6.84 15.28
N VAL A 471 19.03 6.78 15.09
CA VAL A 471 19.99 7.60 15.81
C VAL A 471 19.80 9.08 15.48
N GLU A 472 19.67 9.40 14.19
CA GLU A 472 19.45 10.78 13.74
C GLU A 472 18.12 11.34 14.26
N ASP A 473 17.02 10.60 14.11
CA ASP A 473 15.70 11.05 14.57
C ASP A 473 15.63 11.14 16.11
N LEU A 474 16.29 10.25 16.87
CA LEU A 474 16.36 10.38 18.34
C LEU A 474 17.15 11.63 18.77
N ALA A 475 18.26 11.93 18.09
CA ALA A 475 19.00 13.17 18.35
C ALA A 475 18.14 14.40 18.02
N ASN A 476 17.41 14.38 16.89
CA ASN A 476 16.49 15.46 16.52
C ASN A 476 15.32 15.60 17.51
N LEU A 477 14.80 14.49 18.05
CA LEU A 477 13.81 14.51 19.11
C LEU A 477 14.35 15.20 20.37
N CYS A 478 15.61 14.95 20.77
CA CYS A 478 16.20 15.61 21.93
C CYS A 478 16.38 17.13 21.73
N ARG A 479 16.48 17.60 20.48
CA ARG A 479 16.53 19.02 20.10
C ARG A 479 15.15 19.62 19.86
N HIS A 480 14.08 18.82 19.93
CA HIS A 480 12.74 19.33 19.69
C HIS A 480 12.36 20.30 20.83
N PRO A 481 11.82 21.49 20.53
CA PRO A 481 11.52 22.51 21.56
C PRO A 481 10.67 21.97 22.72
N ASP A 482 9.68 21.13 22.40
CA ASP A 482 8.77 20.52 23.37
C ASP A 482 9.31 19.21 24.02
N ALA A 483 10.56 18.78 23.80
CA ALA A 483 11.07 17.50 24.34
C ALA A 483 11.50 17.58 25.82
N GLY A 484 11.67 18.78 26.37
CA GLY A 484 12.12 19.00 27.74
C GLY A 484 13.64 18.99 27.90
N ASP A 485 14.10 19.07 29.15
CA ASP A 485 15.52 19.18 29.49
C ASP A 485 16.26 17.83 29.32
N PHE A 486 15.56 16.72 29.59
CA PHE A 486 16.11 15.36 29.48
C PHE A 486 15.07 14.40 28.88
N VAL A 487 15.55 13.50 28.03
CA VAL A 487 14.76 12.40 27.44
C VAL A 487 15.25 11.09 28.01
N ILE A 488 14.39 10.38 28.73
CA ILE A 488 14.66 9.02 29.23
C ILE A 488 14.14 8.01 28.20
N SER A 489 15.00 7.09 27.78
CA SER A 489 14.64 5.94 26.94
C SER A 489 14.59 4.66 27.75
N GLY A 490 13.45 3.97 27.66
CA GLY A 490 13.20 2.64 28.19
C GLY A 490 13.77 1.51 27.32
N TRP A 491 14.42 1.84 26.22
CA TRP A 491 15.06 0.87 25.32
C TRP A 491 16.50 1.25 24.98
N CYS A 492 17.38 0.25 24.95
CA CYS A 492 18.72 0.29 24.34
C CYS A 492 19.16 -1.13 23.96
N ALA A 493 20.22 -1.25 23.16
CA ALA A 493 20.73 -2.53 22.67
C ALA A 493 21.02 -3.53 23.80
N GLY A 494 20.47 -4.73 23.71
CA GLY A 494 20.72 -5.80 24.69
C GLY A 494 20.16 -5.53 26.09
N HIS A 495 19.12 -4.71 26.19
CA HIS A 495 18.28 -4.56 27.39
C HIS A 495 16.83 -4.90 27.04
N GLU A 496 16.07 -5.48 27.96
CA GLU A 496 14.63 -5.68 27.77
C GLU A 496 13.91 -4.33 27.72
N SER A 497 12.90 -4.19 26.88
CA SER A 497 12.17 -2.92 26.74
C SER A 497 11.38 -2.61 28.02
N ILE A 498 11.53 -1.40 28.53
CA ILE A 498 10.78 -0.88 29.68
C ILE A 498 9.77 0.15 29.18
N SER A 499 8.51 -0.01 29.57
CA SER A 499 7.52 1.06 29.43
C SER A 499 7.41 1.85 30.72
N PHE A 500 7.34 3.18 30.61
CA PHE A 500 7.07 4.07 31.74
C PHE A 500 5.56 4.25 31.97
N ALA A 501 4.73 3.59 31.16
CA ALA A 501 3.29 3.41 31.38
C ALA A 501 2.98 1.95 31.75
N ILE A 502 1.79 1.71 32.31
CA ILE A 502 1.32 0.36 32.65
C ILE A 502 0.75 -0.32 31.39
N GLU A 503 1.62 -1.00 30.65
CA GLU A 503 1.31 -1.69 29.39
C GLU A 503 2.32 -2.83 29.11
N SER A 504 1.88 -3.85 28.38
CA SER A 504 2.71 -5.00 27.96
C SER A 504 3.27 -4.84 26.55
N GLY A 505 2.63 -4.01 25.72
CA GLY A 505 3.17 -3.57 24.45
C GLY A 505 3.39 -2.07 24.54
N SER A 506 4.55 -1.58 24.10
CA SER A 506 4.84 -0.14 24.12
C SER A 506 5.36 0.34 22.78
N HIS A 507 5.09 1.60 22.49
CA HIS A 507 5.63 2.30 21.33
C HIS A 507 5.93 3.77 21.66
N GLY A 508 6.68 4.42 20.78
CA GLY A 508 7.02 5.84 20.86
C GLY A 508 8.52 6.10 20.98
N GLY A 509 9.31 5.08 21.32
CA GLY A 509 10.75 5.12 21.39
C GLY A 509 11.41 4.76 20.06
N ALA A 510 12.61 4.21 20.18
CA ALA A 510 13.49 3.89 19.07
C ALA A 510 13.83 2.39 19.00
N GLY A 511 12.98 1.54 19.58
CA GLY A 511 13.13 0.09 19.48
C GLY A 511 12.96 -0.41 18.04
N PRO A 512 13.61 -1.54 17.68
CA PRO A 512 13.59 -2.08 16.33
C PRO A 512 12.19 -2.50 15.90
N ASN A 513 11.36 -3.05 16.79
CA ASN A 513 9.99 -3.42 16.45
C ASN A 513 9.05 -2.22 16.47
N GLU A 514 9.33 -1.18 17.26
CA GLU A 514 8.54 0.07 17.28
C GLU A 514 8.66 0.82 15.96
N THR A 515 9.89 0.94 15.46
CA THR A 515 10.20 1.71 14.25
C THR A 515 9.99 0.92 12.96
N HIS A 516 9.80 -0.40 13.04
CA HIS A 516 9.62 -1.29 11.89
C HIS A 516 8.16 -1.50 11.51
N ALA A 517 7.60 -0.50 10.83
CA ALA A 517 6.31 -0.58 10.18
C ALA A 517 6.39 -1.25 8.79
N PHE A 518 5.26 -1.28 8.09
CA PHE A 518 5.16 -1.82 6.74
C PHE A 518 4.31 -0.94 5.82
N ALA A 519 4.56 -1.06 4.52
CA ALA A 519 3.73 -0.50 3.46
C ALA A 519 3.33 -1.62 2.49
N LEU A 520 2.02 -1.82 2.29
CA LEU A 520 1.44 -2.76 1.34
C LEU A 520 0.80 -1.98 0.18
N MET A 521 1.53 -1.91 -0.93
CA MET A 521 1.25 -1.00 -2.04
C MET A 521 0.89 -1.76 -3.33
N PRO A 522 0.05 -1.20 -4.22
CA PRO A 522 -0.12 -1.71 -5.58
C PRO A 522 1.21 -1.70 -6.34
N GLY A 523 1.48 -2.71 -7.18
CA GLY A 523 2.78 -2.93 -7.85
C GLY A 523 3.22 -1.85 -8.84
N ASP A 524 2.42 -0.81 -9.07
CA ASP A 524 2.77 0.40 -9.82
C ASP A 524 3.25 1.56 -8.93
N ILE A 525 3.27 1.40 -7.60
CA ILE A 525 3.64 2.43 -6.61
C ILE A 525 4.88 1.99 -5.84
N HIS A 526 6.03 2.63 -6.06
CA HIS A 526 7.31 2.26 -5.44
C HIS A 526 7.87 3.39 -4.58
N PHE A 527 8.73 3.04 -3.61
CA PHE A 527 9.49 4.00 -2.81
C PHE A 527 10.43 4.85 -3.69
N PRO A 528 10.88 6.02 -3.22
CA PRO A 528 11.78 6.89 -3.98
C PRO A 528 13.08 6.17 -4.41
N SER A 529 13.64 6.55 -5.56
CA SER A 529 14.93 6.01 -6.03
C SER A 529 16.10 6.79 -5.41
N ASP A 530 16.11 6.92 -4.08
CA ASP A 530 17.13 7.62 -3.30
C ASP A 530 18.20 6.67 -2.72
N GLY A 531 18.09 5.38 -3.01
CA GLY A 531 19.00 4.33 -2.53
C GLY A 531 18.54 3.66 -1.25
N LYS A 532 17.47 4.15 -0.60
CA LYS A 532 16.85 3.50 0.55
C LYS A 532 15.84 2.46 0.08
N GLU A 533 15.98 1.21 0.53
CA GLU A 533 15.06 0.10 0.17
C GLU A 533 13.84 0.02 1.10
N HIS A 534 13.40 1.14 1.67
CA HIS A 534 12.27 1.21 2.60
C HIS A 534 11.52 2.55 2.47
N TRP A 535 10.29 2.59 2.98
CA TRP A 535 9.46 3.78 3.02
C TRP A 535 9.67 4.60 4.30
N ARG A 536 9.51 5.91 4.22
CA ARG A 536 9.20 6.78 5.38
C ARG A 536 7.79 7.38 5.22
N PRO A 537 7.08 7.77 6.29
CA PRO A 537 5.80 8.48 6.22
C PRO A 537 5.73 9.61 5.16
N LYS A 538 6.78 10.44 5.08
CA LYS A 538 6.87 11.51 4.07
C LYS A 538 6.86 10.98 2.62
N ASP A 539 7.45 9.83 2.35
CA ASP A 539 7.50 9.26 1.00
C ASP A 539 6.12 8.78 0.54
N ILE A 540 5.34 8.21 1.46
CA ILE A 540 3.95 7.83 1.21
C ILE A 540 3.12 9.07 0.87
N ARG A 541 3.31 10.17 1.61
CA ARG A 541 2.69 11.46 1.30
C ARG A 541 3.04 11.95 -0.10
N ASP A 542 4.34 11.99 -0.42
CA ASP A 542 4.81 12.54 -1.70
C ASP A 542 4.37 11.64 -2.88
N ALA A 543 4.28 10.32 -2.67
CA ALA A 543 3.64 9.40 -3.61
C ALA A 543 2.13 9.70 -3.76
N ALA A 544 1.40 9.88 -2.66
CA ALA A 544 -0.04 10.15 -2.66
C ALA A 544 -0.37 11.47 -3.38
N LEU A 545 0.38 12.54 -3.10
CA LEU A 545 0.22 13.83 -3.77
C LEU A 545 0.51 13.72 -5.27
N ARG A 546 1.57 12.99 -5.66
CA ARG A 546 1.85 12.74 -7.09
C ARG A 546 0.74 11.95 -7.75
N PHE A 547 0.20 10.92 -7.09
CA PHE A 547 -0.90 10.12 -7.59
C PHE A 547 -2.19 10.93 -7.76
N LEU A 548 -2.56 11.75 -6.77
CA LEU A 548 -3.78 12.58 -6.80
C LEU A 548 -3.66 13.76 -7.78
N ARG A 549 -2.45 14.30 -7.98
CA ARG A 549 -2.17 15.38 -8.95
C ARG A 549 -1.98 14.84 -10.36
N ALA A 550 -1.75 13.55 -10.55
CA ALA A 550 -1.65 12.95 -11.87
C ALA A 550 -3.00 13.15 -12.58
N GLN A 551 -3.05 14.09 -13.52
CA GLN A 551 -4.11 14.09 -14.52
C GLN A 551 -4.09 12.75 -15.25
N PRO A 552 -5.23 12.25 -15.77
CA PRO A 552 -5.26 11.06 -16.63
C PRO A 552 -4.45 11.35 -17.90
N ALA A 553 -3.13 11.15 -17.81
CA ALA A 553 -2.08 11.26 -18.83
C ALA A 553 -0.74 11.67 -18.16
N ARG A 554 -0.11 10.79 -17.38
CA ARG A 554 1.35 10.87 -17.19
C ARG A 554 1.95 9.49 -17.06
N LYS A 555 3.01 9.27 -17.85
CA LYS A 555 3.78 8.03 -18.07
C LYS A 555 3.78 7.09 -16.86
N LEU A 556 3.18 5.91 -17.02
CA LEU A 556 3.33 4.80 -16.08
C LEU A 556 4.75 4.25 -16.29
N LYS A 557 5.64 4.44 -15.32
CA LYS A 557 6.95 3.78 -15.36
C LYS A 557 6.71 2.27 -15.20
N SER A 558 7.20 1.49 -16.16
CA SER A 558 7.20 0.03 -16.04
C SER A 558 8.19 -0.38 -14.94
N PRO A 559 7.79 -1.22 -13.97
CA PRO A 559 8.73 -1.76 -12.98
C PRO A 559 9.79 -2.65 -13.64
N PRO A 560 10.95 -2.88 -12.99
CA PRO A 560 11.87 -3.94 -13.38
C PRO A 560 11.13 -5.30 -13.35
N ALA A 561 11.50 -6.21 -14.26
CA ALA A 561 10.83 -7.49 -14.41
C ALA A 561 10.85 -8.29 -13.10
N VAL A 562 9.69 -8.44 -12.45
CA VAL A 562 9.53 -9.32 -11.29
C VAL A 562 9.66 -10.77 -11.77
N THR A 563 10.79 -11.40 -11.45
CA THR A 563 10.93 -12.85 -11.52
C THR A 563 10.02 -13.45 -10.45
N VAL A 564 8.89 -14.03 -10.86
CA VAL A 564 8.10 -14.90 -10.00
C VAL A 564 8.97 -16.13 -9.74
N VAL A 565 9.59 -16.19 -8.56
CA VAL A 565 10.37 -17.36 -8.15
C VAL A 565 9.39 -18.53 -8.02
N SER A 566 9.43 -19.44 -8.99
CA SER A 566 8.75 -20.72 -8.86
C SER A 566 9.39 -21.46 -7.69
N SER A 567 8.59 -21.87 -6.72
CA SER A 567 9.03 -22.76 -5.63
C SER A 567 9.53 -24.08 -6.21
N GLY A 568 10.85 -24.21 -6.32
CA GLY A 568 11.55 -25.41 -6.75
C GLY A 568 12.92 -25.49 -6.06
N ASN A 569 13.00 -26.40 -5.10
CA ASN A 569 14.18 -26.99 -4.43
C ASN A 569 15.49 -26.19 -4.43
N ALA A 570 15.88 -25.76 -3.22
CA ALA A 570 17.24 -25.39 -2.89
C ALA A 570 18.15 -26.63 -3.02
N GLU A 571 18.95 -26.69 -4.08
CA GLU A 571 20.17 -27.50 -4.10
C GLU A 571 21.38 -26.58 -4.30
N THR A 572 22.32 -26.76 -3.39
CA THR A 572 23.60 -26.12 -3.17
C THR A 572 24.50 -26.21 -4.40
N LEU A 573 24.87 -25.08 -5.00
CA LEU A 573 25.92 -25.02 -6.02
C LEU A 573 27.26 -24.66 -5.36
N SER A 574 28.03 -25.70 -5.06
CA SER A 574 29.46 -25.62 -4.75
C SER A 574 30.26 -25.37 -6.04
N SER A 575 31.10 -24.35 -6.01
CA SER A 575 32.07 -24.02 -7.04
C SER A 575 33.26 -24.97 -6.99
N THR A 576 33.46 -25.77 -8.04
CA THR A 576 34.76 -26.39 -8.33
C THR A 576 35.15 -26.10 -9.77
N VAL A 577 36.28 -25.42 -9.89
CA VAL A 577 36.98 -25.09 -11.12
C VAL A 577 37.79 -26.31 -11.54
N SER A 578 37.58 -26.81 -12.77
CA SER A 578 38.48 -27.79 -13.39
C SER A 578 38.80 -27.39 -14.83
N ALA A 579 40.09 -27.34 -15.12
CA ALA A 579 40.73 -26.91 -16.38
C ALA A 579 40.45 -27.86 -17.57
N PRO A 580 40.67 -27.41 -18.84
CA PRO A 580 40.21 -28.13 -20.02
C PRO A 580 41.24 -29.13 -20.55
N ALA A 581 40.75 -30.30 -20.99
CA ALA A 581 41.47 -31.24 -21.84
C ALA A 581 41.03 -31.09 -23.31
N SER A 582 41.98 -31.33 -24.20
CA SER A 582 42.04 -30.93 -25.60
C SER A 582 41.45 -31.91 -26.64
N ARG A 583 41.07 -31.35 -27.80
CA ARG A 583 40.87 -31.92 -29.17
C ARG A 583 39.51 -32.60 -29.45
N GLU A 584 38.86 -32.48 -30.60
CA GLU A 584 39.06 -31.77 -31.88
C GLU A 584 37.72 -31.84 -32.64
N GLY A 585 37.36 -30.82 -33.43
CA GLY A 585 36.34 -30.92 -34.49
C GLY A 585 34.93 -30.44 -34.15
N GLU A 586 34.73 -29.12 -33.98
CA GLU A 586 33.40 -28.53 -34.13
C GLU A 586 33.48 -27.18 -34.85
N THR A 587 32.70 -27.06 -35.91
CA THR A 587 32.42 -25.85 -36.68
C THR A 587 32.25 -24.63 -35.79
N THR A 588 32.89 -23.53 -36.15
CA THR A 588 32.84 -22.21 -35.48
C THR A 588 31.39 -21.74 -35.25
N LYS A 589 30.79 -22.11 -34.12
CA LYS A 589 29.58 -21.47 -33.61
C LYS A 589 30.02 -20.19 -32.92
N HIS A 590 29.62 -19.04 -33.46
CA HIS A 590 29.74 -17.78 -32.74
C HIS A 590 29.13 -17.94 -31.34
N PRO A 591 29.75 -17.40 -30.28
CA PRO A 591 29.18 -17.51 -28.95
C PRO A 591 27.81 -16.81 -28.96
N THR A 592 26.78 -17.50 -28.49
CA THR A 592 25.41 -17.00 -28.41
C THR A 592 24.98 -16.88 -26.96
N THR A 593 24.20 -15.87 -26.61
CA THR A 593 23.51 -15.81 -25.31
C THR A 593 22.02 -15.92 -25.49
N THR A 594 21.31 -16.07 -24.39
CA THR A 594 19.87 -16.22 -24.38
C THR A 594 19.23 -15.06 -23.65
N LYS A 595 18.19 -14.47 -24.24
CA LYS A 595 17.37 -13.41 -23.63
C LYS A 595 15.90 -13.80 -23.64
N ILE A 596 15.13 -13.22 -22.72
CA ILE A 596 13.69 -13.42 -22.63
C ILE A 596 12.99 -12.27 -23.34
N LEU A 597 12.12 -12.59 -24.30
CA LEU A 597 11.20 -11.69 -24.96
C LEU A 597 9.79 -11.95 -24.42
N ARG A 598 9.17 -10.96 -23.77
CA ARG A 598 7.81 -11.07 -23.25
C ARG A 598 6.80 -10.51 -24.25
N VAL A 599 5.90 -11.36 -24.75
CA VAL A 599 4.82 -10.95 -25.65
C VAL A 599 3.46 -11.04 -24.98
N MET A 600 2.55 -10.11 -25.29
CA MET A 600 1.18 -10.07 -24.80
C MET A 600 0.20 -9.95 -25.96
N THR A 601 -0.87 -10.75 -25.94
CA THR A 601 -2.07 -10.51 -26.75
C THR A 601 -3.26 -10.20 -25.85
N TYR A 602 -4.03 -9.17 -26.20
CA TYR A 602 -5.12 -8.69 -25.36
C TYR A 602 -6.23 -8.00 -26.17
N ASN A 603 -7.38 -8.65 -26.28
CA ASN A 603 -8.60 -8.01 -26.78
C ASN A 603 -9.10 -7.04 -25.71
N VAL A 604 -9.15 -5.75 -26.03
CA VAL A 604 -9.46 -4.68 -25.06
C VAL A 604 -10.91 -4.24 -25.09
N HIS A 605 -11.73 -4.82 -25.97
CA HIS A 605 -13.16 -4.55 -26.10
C HIS A 605 -13.44 -3.04 -26.09
N ILE A 606 -12.82 -2.29 -27.00
CA ILE A 606 -12.89 -0.81 -27.12
C ILE A 606 -12.55 -0.06 -25.84
N CYS A 607 -11.71 -0.65 -24.98
CA CYS A 607 -11.42 -0.18 -23.62
C CYS A 607 -12.67 -0.08 -22.71
N GLU A 608 -13.80 -0.67 -23.10
CA GLU A 608 -15.02 -0.78 -22.32
C GLU A 608 -14.94 -2.02 -21.43
N GLY A 609 -14.83 -1.78 -20.13
CA GLY A 609 -14.70 -2.83 -19.13
C GLY A 609 -16.00 -3.61 -18.91
N THR A 610 -15.95 -4.67 -18.11
CA THR A 610 -17.15 -5.41 -17.67
C THR A 610 -18.06 -4.58 -16.75
N ASP A 611 -17.61 -3.38 -16.35
CA ASP A 611 -18.38 -2.33 -15.70
C ASP A 611 -19.05 -1.35 -16.69
N GLY A 612 -18.86 -1.51 -18.00
CA GLY A 612 -19.44 -0.64 -19.03
C GLY A 612 -18.87 0.77 -19.06
N LYS A 613 -17.69 0.99 -18.44
CA LYS A 613 -16.95 2.26 -18.53
C LYS A 613 -15.85 2.14 -19.57
N LEU A 614 -15.65 3.19 -20.35
CA LEU A 614 -14.57 3.30 -21.32
C LEU A 614 -13.34 3.93 -20.65
N SER A 615 -12.22 3.21 -20.54
CA SER A 615 -11.00 3.72 -19.90
C SER A 615 -9.73 3.10 -20.52
N PRO A 616 -9.06 3.80 -21.45
CA PRO A 616 -7.76 3.39 -22.00
C PRO A 616 -6.66 3.34 -20.94
N GLU A 617 -6.68 4.23 -19.94
CA GLU A 617 -5.77 4.22 -18.80
C GLU A 617 -5.81 2.88 -18.06
N ARG A 618 -7.00 2.35 -17.82
CA ARG A 618 -7.18 1.07 -17.13
C ARG A 618 -6.52 -0.08 -17.90
N ILE A 619 -6.60 -0.05 -19.24
CA ILE A 619 -5.89 -1.01 -20.10
C ILE A 619 -4.37 -0.82 -19.99
N ALA A 620 -3.88 0.43 -20.07
CA ALA A 620 -2.46 0.74 -19.90
C ALA A 620 -1.93 0.28 -18.53
N ARG A 621 -2.70 0.45 -17.44
CA ARG A 621 -2.35 -0.06 -16.10
C ARG A 621 -2.26 -1.59 -16.07
N VAL A 622 -3.18 -2.30 -16.72
CA VAL A 622 -3.07 -3.76 -16.86
C VAL A 622 -1.76 -4.13 -17.55
N ILE A 623 -1.45 -3.49 -18.68
CA ILE A 623 -0.25 -3.79 -19.46
C ILE A 623 1.02 -3.48 -18.66
N ALA A 624 1.09 -2.30 -18.03
CA ALA A 624 2.24 -1.87 -17.23
C ALA A 624 2.59 -2.84 -16.09
N ARG A 625 1.58 -3.40 -15.40
CA ARG A 625 1.77 -4.37 -14.30
C ARG A 625 2.51 -5.65 -14.72
N TYR A 626 2.44 -6.04 -16.00
CA TYR A 626 3.14 -7.23 -16.50
C TYR A 626 4.36 -6.91 -17.36
N SER A 627 4.56 -5.63 -17.70
CA SER A 627 5.73 -5.11 -18.41
C SER A 627 6.15 -5.89 -19.66
N PRO A 628 5.22 -6.22 -20.58
CA PRO A 628 5.57 -6.88 -21.84
C PRO A 628 6.45 -6.02 -22.74
N ASP A 629 7.24 -6.67 -23.58
CA ASP A 629 8.08 -6.03 -24.59
C ASP A 629 7.30 -5.72 -25.87
N VAL A 630 6.39 -6.62 -26.24
CA VAL A 630 5.49 -6.47 -27.38
C VAL A 630 4.05 -6.74 -26.95
N VAL A 631 3.13 -5.86 -27.35
CA VAL A 631 1.70 -5.95 -27.03
C VAL A 631 0.89 -5.88 -28.30
N ALA A 632 -0.01 -6.83 -28.47
CA ALA A 632 -0.95 -6.86 -29.57
C ALA A 632 -2.37 -6.73 -29.07
N LEU A 633 -2.98 -5.60 -29.41
CA LEU A 633 -4.33 -5.24 -29.01
C LEU A 633 -5.32 -5.51 -30.14
N GLN A 634 -6.48 -6.03 -29.79
CA GLN A 634 -7.63 -6.20 -30.67
C GLN A 634 -8.78 -5.33 -30.17
N GLU A 635 -9.67 -4.95 -31.08
CA GLU A 635 -10.85 -4.11 -30.81
C GLU A 635 -10.54 -2.70 -30.31
N VAL A 636 -9.61 -2.00 -30.96
CA VAL A 636 -9.23 -0.64 -30.60
C VAL A 636 -9.96 0.38 -31.47
N ASP A 637 -10.56 1.40 -30.84
CA ASP A 637 -11.17 2.53 -31.55
C ASP A 637 -10.20 3.71 -31.66
N VAL A 638 -10.22 4.36 -32.83
CA VAL A 638 -9.51 5.60 -33.10
C VAL A 638 -10.51 6.61 -33.68
N ARG A 639 -10.77 7.68 -32.93
CA ARG A 639 -11.63 8.83 -33.32
C ARG A 639 -13.10 8.48 -33.63
N ARG A 640 -13.63 7.39 -33.07
CA ARG A 640 -15.05 7.00 -33.22
C ARG A 640 -15.94 7.86 -32.32
N GLN A 641 -17.09 8.33 -32.83
CA GLN A 641 -18.06 9.08 -32.01
C GLN A 641 -18.57 8.25 -30.83
N ARG A 642 -18.70 6.92 -30.99
CA ARG A 642 -19.15 6.02 -29.91
C ARG A 642 -18.23 6.01 -28.68
N THR A 643 -16.96 6.41 -28.85
CA THR A 643 -15.95 6.50 -27.78
C THR A 643 -15.58 7.96 -27.46
N GLY A 644 -16.38 8.93 -27.92
CA GLY A 644 -16.11 10.35 -27.68
C GLY A 644 -14.93 10.91 -28.49
N GLY A 645 -14.52 10.23 -29.56
CA GLY A 645 -13.42 10.69 -30.43
C GLY A 645 -12.01 10.36 -29.92
N ILE A 646 -11.89 9.53 -28.89
CA ILE A 646 -10.60 9.16 -28.29
C ILE A 646 -9.77 8.30 -29.26
N ASP A 647 -8.46 8.59 -29.35
CA ASP A 647 -7.46 7.72 -30.00
C ASP A 647 -6.86 6.77 -28.97
N GLN A 648 -7.50 5.61 -28.81
CA GLN A 648 -7.17 4.68 -27.72
C GLN A 648 -5.77 4.08 -27.89
N ALA A 649 -5.38 3.75 -29.13
CA ALA A 649 -4.06 3.23 -29.44
C ALA A 649 -2.98 4.24 -29.03
N HIS A 650 -3.16 5.51 -29.42
CA HIS A 650 -2.21 6.55 -29.10
C HIS A 650 -2.11 6.81 -27.60
N GLN A 651 -3.24 6.94 -26.90
CA GLN A 651 -3.27 7.19 -25.45
C GLN A 651 -2.59 6.06 -24.65
N ILE A 652 -2.88 4.81 -24.97
CA ILE A 652 -2.24 3.66 -24.32
C ILE A 652 -0.73 3.66 -24.60
N SER A 653 -0.31 3.90 -25.85
CA SER A 653 1.12 3.94 -26.21
C SER A 653 1.89 5.05 -25.46
N GLN A 654 1.29 6.23 -25.29
CA GLN A 654 1.89 7.34 -24.55
C GLN A 654 2.06 7.02 -23.07
N LEU A 655 1.05 6.39 -22.46
CA LEU A 655 1.08 5.99 -21.05
C LEU A 655 2.15 4.93 -20.78
N LEU A 656 2.38 4.03 -21.74
CA LEU A 656 3.37 2.95 -21.64
C LEU A 656 4.76 3.33 -22.16
N ALA A 657 4.89 4.48 -22.81
CA ALA A 657 6.11 4.90 -23.54
C ALA A 657 6.60 3.84 -24.54
N MET A 658 5.68 3.29 -25.34
CA MET A 658 5.95 2.30 -26.38
C MET A 658 5.67 2.88 -27.77
N ASP A 659 6.45 2.48 -28.77
CA ASP A 659 6.12 2.74 -30.17
C ASP A 659 4.94 1.87 -30.60
N PHE A 660 4.11 2.34 -31.54
CA PHE A 660 2.95 1.58 -31.99
C PHE A 660 2.65 1.71 -33.49
N HIS A 661 2.06 0.65 -34.05
CA HIS A 661 1.44 0.64 -35.36
C HIS A 661 -0.03 0.20 -35.22
N PHE A 662 -0.92 0.97 -35.83
CA PHE A 662 -2.36 0.71 -35.83
C PHE A 662 -2.86 0.41 -37.26
N GLN A 663 -3.70 -0.62 -37.38
CA GLN A 663 -4.41 -0.95 -38.62
C GLN A 663 -5.92 -0.86 -38.42
N PRO A 664 -6.60 0.10 -39.06
CA PRO A 664 -8.05 0.08 -39.16
C PRO A 664 -8.52 -1.11 -40.02
N ALA A 665 -9.37 -1.96 -39.45
CA ALA A 665 -10.14 -2.96 -40.18
C ALA A 665 -11.43 -2.37 -40.76
N MET A 666 -12.02 -1.37 -40.10
CA MET A 666 -13.21 -0.63 -40.55
C MET A 666 -12.90 0.85 -40.69
N HIS A 667 -13.43 1.48 -41.75
CA HIS A 667 -13.38 2.92 -41.99
C HIS A 667 -14.81 3.43 -42.15
N LEU A 668 -15.17 4.46 -41.38
CA LEU A 668 -16.39 5.24 -41.59
C LEU A 668 -15.97 6.72 -41.46
N GLU A 669 -15.84 7.42 -42.58
CA GLU A 669 -15.29 8.79 -42.63
C GLU A 669 -13.89 8.86 -41.97
N ASP A 670 -13.70 9.70 -40.94
CA ASP A 670 -12.45 9.80 -40.16
C ASP A 670 -12.34 8.76 -39.03
N GLU A 671 -13.39 7.97 -38.80
CA GLU A 671 -13.43 7.00 -37.73
C GLU A 671 -12.83 5.64 -38.11
N ARG A 672 -12.08 5.04 -37.17
CA ARG A 672 -11.30 3.82 -37.41
C ARG A 672 -11.46 2.83 -36.28
N TYR A 673 -11.62 1.54 -36.62
CA TYR A 673 -11.64 0.43 -35.66
C TYR A 673 -10.77 -0.70 -36.17
N GLY A 674 -9.94 -1.29 -35.31
CA GLY A 674 -9.10 -2.42 -35.70
C GLY A 674 -8.10 -2.84 -34.64
N ASP A 675 -6.92 -3.26 -35.10
CA ASP A 675 -5.91 -3.92 -34.28
C ASP A 675 -4.68 -3.02 -34.14
N ALA A 676 -3.91 -3.19 -33.07
CA ALA A 676 -2.65 -2.46 -32.85
C ALA A 676 -1.53 -3.41 -32.41
N ILE A 677 -0.29 -3.11 -32.79
CA ILE A 677 0.90 -3.69 -32.18
C ILE A 677 1.72 -2.56 -31.56
N MET A 678 2.16 -2.76 -30.32
CA MET A 678 3.04 -1.85 -29.57
C MET A 678 4.33 -2.57 -29.21
N SER A 679 5.45 -1.87 -29.22
CA SER A 679 6.77 -2.44 -28.94
C SER A 679 7.65 -1.45 -28.17
N ARG A 680 8.47 -1.97 -27.23
CA ARG A 680 9.60 -1.22 -26.64
C ARG A 680 10.83 -1.19 -27.54
N PHE A 681 10.93 -2.13 -28.47
CA PHE A 681 12.01 -2.24 -29.44
C PHE A 681 11.63 -1.56 -30.76
N PRO A 682 12.60 -1.07 -31.54
CA PRO A 682 12.35 -0.55 -32.88
C PRO A 682 11.66 -1.60 -33.75
N VAL A 683 10.59 -1.16 -34.43
CA VAL A 683 9.79 -2.01 -35.31
C VAL A 683 9.64 -1.39 -36.68
N ARG A 684 9.62 -2.24 -37.71
CA ARG A 684 9.35 -1.87 -39.10
C ARG A 684 8.04 -2.52 -39.53
N LEU A 685 7.08 -1.70 -39.91
CA LEU A 685 5.83 -2.19 -40.52
C LEU A 685 6.13 -2.83 -41.88
N ILE A 686 5.80 -4.11 -42.03
CA ILE A 686 5.95 -4.85 -43.29
C ILE A 686 4.64 -4.82 -44.08
N LYS A 687 3.54 -5.19 -43.43
CA LYS A 687 2.22 -5.25 -44.07
C LYS A 687 1.10 -4.98 -43.07
N LYS A 688 0.05 -4.35 -43.57
CA LYS A 688 -1.24 -4.25 -42.89
C LYS A 688 -2.35 -4.33 -43.94
N GLY A 689 -3.44 -5.04 -43.63
CA GLY A 689 -4.46 -5.28 -44.64
C GLY A 689 -5.73 -5.92 -44.10
N ILE A 690 -6.78 -5.87 -44.92
CA ILE A 690 -8.07 -6.52 -44.65
C ILE A 690 -7.98 -7.99 -45.06
N LEU A 691 -8.51 -8.87 -44.23
CA LEU A 691 -8.61 -10.31 -44.50
C LEU A 691 -9.95 -10.63 -45.20
N PRO A 692 -10.04 -11.77 -45.93
CA PRO A 692 -11.28 -12.14 -46.60
C PRO A 692 -12.48 -12.23 -45.67
N GLY A 693 -13.59 -11.61 -46.06
CA GLY A 693 -14.86 -11.70 -45.35
C GLY A 693 -15.58 -13.05 -45.56
N PRO A 694 -16.79 -13.19 -45.00
CA PRO A 694 -17.58 -14.43 -45.13
C PRO A 694 -17.88 -14.75 -46.61
N PRO A 695 -18.10 -16.04 -46.94
CA PRO A 695 -18.52 -16.42 -48.28
C PRO A 695 -19.79 -15.68 -48.71
N THR A 696 -19.93 -15.39 -50.00
CA THR A 696 -21.09 -14.68 -50.58
C THR A 696 -22.42 -15.39 -50.34
N LYS A 697 -22.40 -16.72 -50.15
CA LYS A 697 -23.58 -17.55 -49.80
C LYS A 697 -23.89 -17.60 -48.29
N SER A 698 -23.18 -16.84 -47.46
CA SER A 698 -23.46 -16.76 -46.02
C SER A 698 -24.82 -16.11 -45.79
N ARG A 699 -25.47 -16.40 -44.66
CA ARG A 699 -26.86 -15.97 -44.38
C ARG A 699 -27.00 -14.44 -44.25
N LEU A 700 -25.92 -13.72 -43.92
CA LEU A 700 -25.86 -12.27 -43.71
C LEU A 700 -24.46 -11.70 -44.07
N PRO A 701 -24.04 -11.70 -45.36
CA PRO A 701 -22.65 -11.35 -45.72
C PRO A 701 -22.34 -9.85 -45.55
N GLY A 702 -23.34 -8.97 -45.62
CA GLY A 702 -23.18 -7.51 -45.47
C GLY A 702 -23.20 -6.99 -44.02
N PHE A 703 -23.41 -7.86 -43.03
CA PHE A 703 -23.44 -7.49 -41.60
C PHE A 703 -22.20 -7.98 -40.82
N ALA A 704 -21.26 -8.64 -41.47
CA ALA A 704 -20.01 -9.06 -40.84
C ALA A 704 -19.05 -7.88 -40.74
N GLU A 705 -18.53 -7.63 -39.54
CA GLU A 705 -17.50 -6.62 -39.33
C GLU A 705 -16.22 -7.03 -40.09
N PRO A 706 -15.64 -6.15 -40.92
CA PRO A 706 -14.37 -6.44 -41.59
C PRO A 706 -13.26 -6.76 -40.58
N ARG A 707 -12.44 -7.75 -40.90
CA ARG A 707 -11.29 -8.19 -40.07
C ARG A 707 -9.98 -7.93 -40.79
N GLY A 708 -8.91 -7.73 -40.04
CA GLY A 708 -7.60 -7.38 -40.58
C GLY A 708 -6.45 -8.15 -39.94
N ALA A 709 -5.25 -7.84 -40.43
CA ALA A 709 -4.01 -8.26 -39.80
C ALA A 709 -2.93 -7.20 -39.93
N LEU A 710 -2.00 -7.25 -38.98
CA LEU A 710 -0.77 -6.47 -38.92
C LEU A 710 0.42 -7.42 -38.95
N TRP A 711 1.44 -7.07 -39.71
CA TRP A 711 2.72 -7.74 -39.76
C TRP A 711 3.83 -6.71 -39.63
N ILE A 712 4.60 -6.84 -38.54
CA ILE A 712 5.80 -6.05 -38.28
C ILE A 712 7.04 -6.96 -38.23
N GLU A 713 8.19 -6.37 -38.51
CA GLU A 713 9.51 -6.91 -38.21
C GLU A 713 10.07 -6.15 -37.01
N MET A 714 10.50 -6.87 -35.98
CA MET A 714 11.12 -6.31 -34.78
C MET A 714 12.59 -6.73 -34.72
N ASP A 715 13.47 -5.79 -34.37
CA ASP A 715 14.86 -6.12 -34.04
C ASP A 715 14.98 -6.36 -32.52
N PHE A 716 15.21 -7.61 -32.13
CA PHE A 716 15.45 -8.00 -30.76
C PHE A 716 16.93 -8.40 -30.59
N HIS A 717 17.75 -7.43 -30.17
CA HIS A 717 19.19 -7.63 -29.96
C HIS A 717 19.92 -8.23 -31.18
N GLY A 718 19.62 -7.74 -32.38
CA GLY A 718 20.22 -8.19 -33.64
C GLY A 718 19.49 -9.38 -34.29
N VAL A 719 18.46 -9.93 -33.65
CA VAL A 719 17.61 -10.99 -34.22
C VAL A 719 16.34 -10.37 -34.75
N LYS A 720 16.10 -10.52 -36.06
CA LYS A 720 14.87 -10.06 -36.72
C LYS A 720 13.73 -11.04 -36.48
N ILE A 721 12.72 -10.62 -35.75
CA ILE A 721 11.55 -11.43 -35.40
C ILE A 721 10.32 -10.88 -36.12
N GLN A 722 9.58 -11.74 -36.81
CA GLN A 722 8.34 -11.36 -37.50
C GLN A 722 7.16 -11.53 -36.57
N VAL A 723 6.40 -10.45 -36.31
CA VAL A 723 5.25 -10.47 -35.39
C VAL A 723 3.97 -10.14 -36.14
N PHE A 724 2.96 -10.98 -35.96
CA PHE A 724 1.64 -10.89 -36.58
C PHE A 724 0.56 -10.73 -35.52
N ASN A 725 -0.32 -9.73 -35.69
CA ASN A 725 -1.54 -9.55 -34.90
C ASN A 725 -2.78 -9.65 -35.80
N THR A 726 -3.82 -10.34 -35.32
CA THR A 726 -5.09 -10.44 -36.03
C THR A 726 -6.27 -10.65 -35.08
N HIS A 727 -7.46 -10.26 -35.53
CA HIS A 727 -8.73 -10.60 -34.92
C HIS A 727 -9.63 -11.28 -35.96
N LEU A 728 -9.94 -12.56 -35.78
CA LEU A 728 -10.70 -13.33 -36.77
C LEU A 728 -12.22 -13.16 -36.65
N GLY A 729 -12.92 -13.53 -37.72
CA GLY A 729 -14.38 -13.47 -37.82
C GLY A 729 -15.10 -14.47 -36.91
N LEU A 730 -16.40 -14.25 -36.71
CA LEU A 730 -17.22 -15.08 -35.82
C LEU A 730 -17.71 -16.38 -36.49
N SER A 731 -17.75 -16.43 -37.83
CA SER A 731 -18.23 -17.60 -38.56
C SER A 731 -17.09 -18.55 -38.97
N LYS A 732 -17.29 -19.87 -38.84
CA LYS A 732 -16.29 -20.87 -39.20
C LYS A 732 -15.78 -20.72 -40.64
N ALA A 733 -16.69 -20.50 -41.59
CA ALA A 733 -16.34 -20.41 -43.00
C ALA A 733 -15.48 -19.17 -43.32
N GLU A 734 -15.74 -18.06 -42.64
CA GLU A 734 -14.92 -16.86 -42.72
C GLU A 734 -13.54 -17.09 -42.11
N ARG A 735 -13.46 -17.61 -40.88
CA ARG A 735 -12.17 -17.87 -40.22
C ARG A 735 -11.27 -18.78 -41.04
N LEU A 736 -11.80 -19.83 -41.68
CA LEU A 736 -11.00 -20.69 -42.54
C LEU A 736 -10.39 -19.94 -43.73
N ARG A 737 -11.15 -19.05 -44.38
CA ARG A 737 -10.62 -18.21 -45.48
C ARG A 737 -9.57 -17.21 -44.98
N GLN A 738 -9.76 -16.68 -43.77
CA GLN A 738 -8.81 -15.76 -43.15
C GLN A 738 -7.51 -16.46 -42.77
N ILE A 739 -7.58 -17.65 -42.18
CA ILE A 739 -6.40 -18.48 -41.91
C ILE A 739 -5.67 -18.84 -43.20
N ASP A 740 -6.39 -19.27 -44.24
CA ASP A 740 -5.78 -19.62 -45.54
C ASP A 740 -5.08 -18.41 -46.19
N ALA A 741 -5.64 -17.21 -46.02
CA ALA A 741 -4.98 -15.98 -46.46
C ALA A 741 -3.72 -15.67 -45.63
N LEU A 742 -3.81 -15.75 -44.30
CA LEU A 742 -2.71 -15.47 -43.37
C LEU A 742 -1.52 -16.43 -43.53
N THR A 743 -1.79 -17.70 -43.83
CA THR A 743 -0.74 -18.72 -44.09
C THR A 743 -0.25 -18.71 -45.53
N GLY A 744 -0.92 -17.97 -46.42
CA GLY A 744 -0.60 -17.87 -47.84
C GLY A 744 0.60 -16.98 -48.16
N LYS A 745 0.93 -16.92 -49.47
CA LYS A 745 2.09 -16.20 -50.04
C LYS A 745 2.11 -14.69 -49.77
N GLU A 746 0.95 -14.12 -49.46
CA GLU A 746 0.81 -12.69 -49.19
C GLU A 746 1.22 -12.28 -47.77
N TRP A 747 1.33 -13.26 -46.85
CA TRP A 747 1.56 -13.04 -45.42
C TRP A 747 2.69 -13.97 -44.94
N MET A 748 2.39 -14.98 -44.13
CA MET A 748 3.42 -15.84 -43.53
C MET A 748 4.15 -16.74 -44.53
N GLY A 749 3.58 -16.98 -45.71
CA GLY A 749 4.22 -17.69 -46.81
C GLY A 749 4.99 -16.78 -47.77
N SER A 750 5.09 -15.48 -47.49
CA SER A 750 5.86 -14.53 -48.30
C SER A 750 7.36 -14.80 -48.18
N SER A 751 8.11 -14.57 -49.28
CA SER A 751 9.58 -14.63 -49.27
C SER A 751 10.22 -13.55 -48.39
N GLN A 752 9.50 -12.49 -48.04
CA GLN A 752 9.94 -11.48 -47.08
C GLN A 752 9.77 -11.94 -45.62
N CYS A 753 8.98 -12.98 -45.37
CA CYS A 753 8.72 -13.49 -44.02
C CYS A 753 9.78 -14.50 -43.59
N GLN A 754 10.84 -14.00 -42.98
CA GLN A 754 11.90 -14.83 -42.42
C GLN A 754 11.50 -15.37 -41.04
N ARG A 755 12.12 -16.47 -40.62
CA ARG A 755 11.99 -16.99 -39.25
C ARG A 755 12.91 -16.21 -38.31
N PRO A 756 12.59 -16.13 -37.00
CA PRO A 756 11.41 -16.73 -36.35
C PRO A 756 10.15 -15.85 -36.43
N ARG A 757 8.98 -16.50 -36.42
CA ARG A 757 7.66 -15.87 -36.50
C ARG A 757 6.86 -16.06 -35.21
N ILE A 758 6.11 -15.02 -34.84
CA ILE A 758 5.15 -14.98 -33.74
C ILE A 758 3.80 -14.53 -34.31
N LEU A 759 2.76 -15.36 -34.19
CA LEU A 759 1.39 -15.03 -34.56
C LEU A 759 0.51 -15.02 -33.32
N LEU A 760 -0.19 -13.94 -33.07
CA LEU A 760 -1.01 -13.79 -31.87
C LEU A 760 -2.27 -12.97 -32.14
N GLY A 761 -3.25 -13.06 -31.24
CA GLY A 761 -4.53 -12.36 -31.37
C GLY A 761 -5.74 -13.15 -30.90
N ASP A 762 -6.92 -12.61 -31.19
CA ASP A 762 -8.22 -13.24 -30.92
C ASP A 762 -8.70 -14.01 -32.16
N PHE A 763 -8.71 -15.34 -32.05
CA PHE A 763 -9.06 -16.22 -33.15
C PHE A 763 -10.56 -16.55 -33.20
N ASN A 764 -11.34 -16.18 -32.18
CA ASN A 764 -12.75 -16.58 -32.06
C ASN A 764 -12.99 -18.09 -32.27
N ALA A 765 -11.98 -18.92 -31.97
CA ALA A 765 -11.97 -20.34 -32.28
C ALA A 765 -11.45 -21.18 -31.09
N LEU A 766 -12.17 -22.24 -30.75
CA LEU A 766 -11.79 -23.13 -29.65
C LEU A 766 -10.64 -24.07 -30.04
N PRO A 767 -9.92 -24.63 -29.04
CA PRO A 767 -8.89 -25.63 -29.27
C PRO A 767 -9.45 -26.83 -30.03
N GLY A 768 -8.67 -27.38 -30.97
CA GLY A 768 -9.10 -28.50 -31.79
C GLY A 768 -10.14 -28.14 -32.86
N SER A 769 -10.42 -26.86 -33.10
CA SER A 769 -11.10 -26.42 -34.32
C SER A 769 -10.22 -26.63 -35.56
N GLN A 770 -10.82 -26.61 -36.75
CA GLN A 770 -10.08 -26.83 -38.00
C GLN A 770 -9.12 -25.68 -38.30
N GLU A 771 -9.56 -24.48 -37.97
CA GLU A 771 -8.82 -23.22 -38.05
C GLU A 771 -7.53 -23.29 -37.22
N ILE A 772 -7.65 -23.69 -35.95
CA ILE A 772 -6.51 -23.80 -35.03
C ILE A 772 -5.57 -24.93 -35.45
N ARG A 773 -6.08 -26.07 -35.96
CA ARG A 773 -5.24 -27.14 -36.50
C ARG A 773 -4.38 -26.67 -37.67
N ARG A 774 -4.95 -25.93 -38.62
CA ARG A 774 -4.19 -25.38 -39.77
C ARG A 774 -3.06 -24.46 -39.36
N VAL A 775 -3.26 -23.63 -38.33
CA VAL A 775 -2.16 -22.81 -37.78
C VAL A 775 -1.14 -23.69 -37.07
N SER A 776 -1.60 -24.69 -36.33
CA SER A 776 -0.75 -25.62 -35.57
C SER A 776 0.12 -26.53 -36.44
N GLU A 777 -0.21 -26.68 -37.73
CA GLU A 777 0.63 -27.36 -38.73
C GLU A 777 1.89 -26.55 -39.08
N LEU A 778 1.86 -25.23 -38.87
CA LEU A 778 2.96 -24.32 -39.23
C LEU A 778 3.69 -23.75 -38.02
N LEU A 779 2.97 -23.50 -36.92
CA LEU A 779 3.48 -22.86 -35.71
C LEU A 779 3.02 -23.63 -34.47
N ASN A 780 3.77 -23.51 -33.38
CA ASN A 780 3.45 -24.16 -32.12
C ASN A 780 2.50 -23.32 -31.26
N ASP A 781 1.38 -23.91 -30.79
CA ASP A 781 0.55 -23.33 -29.72
C ASP A 781 1.37 -23.29 -28.43
N THR A 782 1.73 -22.09 -27.98
CA THR A 782 2.60 -21.89 -26.82
C THR A 782 2.06 -22.54 -25.55
N GLN A 783 0.73 -22.50 -25.33
CA GLN A 783 0.09 -23.09 -24.14
C GLN A 783 0.20 -24.62 -24.08
N LEU A 784 0.55 -25.27 -25.20
CA LEU A 784 0.77 -26.72 -25.26
C LEU A 784 2.25 -27.12 -25.19
N LYS A 785 3.18 -26.16 -25.27
CA LYS A 785 4.63 -26.46 -25.32
C LYS A 785 5.35 -26.29 -23.99
N LEU A 786 4.82 -25.48 -23.07
CA LEU A 786 5.41 -25.36 -21.74
C LEU A 786 5.13 -26.62 -20.89
N LYS A 787 6.19 -27.34 -20.51
CA LYS A 787 6.07 -28.58 -19.72
C LYS A 787 5.40 -28.29 -18.37
N GLY A 788 4.41 -29.11 -18.00
CA GLY A 788 3.67 -28.97 -16.74
C GLY A 788 2.63 -27.84 -16.74
N HIS A 789 2.55 -27.03 -17.79
CA HIS A 789 1.52 -26.00 -17.92
C HIS A 789 0.16 -26.62 -18.27
N LYS A 790 -0.88 -26.20 -17.55
CA LYS A 790 -2.27 -26.50 -17.90
C LYS A 790 -2.83 -25.32 -18.69
N PRO A 791 -3.27 -25.51 -19.96
CA PRO A 791 -3.83 -24.44 -20.76
C PRO A 791 -4.98 -23.72 -20.06
N LYS A 792 -5.02 -22.39 -20.19
CA LYS A 792 -5.98 -21.51 -19.53
C LYS A 792 -6.84 -20.80 -20.57
N GLY A 793 -8.14 -20.70 -20.29
CA GLY A 793 -9.03 -19.82 -21.04
C GLY A 793 -8.78 -18.35 -20.71
N THR A 794 -9.17 -17.50 -21.63
CA THR A 794 -9.06 -16.03 -21.61
C THR A 794 -10.44 -15.36 -21.65
N PHE A 795 -11.47 -16.05 -22.16
CA PHE A 795 -12.84 -15.55 -22.28
C PHE A 795 -13.86 -16.44 -21.52
N PHE A 796 -14.89 -15.93 -20.87
CA PHE A 796 -15.12 -14.53 -20.49
C PHE A 796 -14.29 -14.19 -19.25
N SER A 797 -13.74 -12.98 -19.14
CA SER A 797 -12.66 -12.65 -18.19
C SER A 797 -12.94 -13.06 -16.73
N ARG A 798 -14.20 -13.03 -16.30
CA ARG A 798 -14.63 -13.45 -14.95
C ARG A 798 -14.79 -14.94 -14.75
N LEU A 799 -15.13 -15.66 -15.80
CA LEU A 799 -15.24 -17.12 -15.81
C LEU A 799 -14.55 -17.65 -17.08
N PRO A 800 -13.20 -17.57 -17.14
CA PRO A 800 -12.45 -17.71 -18.37
C PRO A 800 -12.30 -19.19 -18.75
N LYS A 801 -13.36 -19.77 -19.30
CA LYS A 801 -13.45 -21.18 -19.71
C LYS A 801 -13.10 -21.40 -21.18
N ALA A 802 -13.26 -20.40 -22.04
CA ALA A 802 -12.95 -20.48 -23.45
C ALA A 802 -11.52 -19.97 -23.73
N ARG A 803 -10.75 -20.75 -24.51
CA ARG A 803 -9.45 -20.36 -25.07
C ARG A 803 -9.68 -19.95 -26.51
N ILE A 804 -9.74 -18.64 -26.74
CA ILE A 804 -9.95 -18.05 -28.07
C ILE A 804 -8.85 -17.07 -28.46
N ASP A 805 -8.08 -16.58 -27.48
CA ASP A 805 -6.85 -15.83 -27.71
C ASP A 805 -5.64 -16.76 -27.69
N TYR A 806 -4.74 -16.61 -28.66
CA TYR A 806 -3.59 -17.49 -28.84
C TYR A 806 -2.29 -16.72 -29.07
N VAL A 807 -1.19 -17.36 -28.68
CA VAL A 807 0.16 -17.03 -29.15
C VAL A 807 0.75 -18.29 -29.77
N PHE A 808 1.06 -18.20 -31.05
CA PHE A 808 1.71 -19.22 -31.86
C PHE A 808 3.12 -18.79 -32.22
N VAL A 809 4.08 -19.69 -32.15
CA VAL A 809 5.50 -19.38 -32.42
C VAL A 809 6.16 -20.43 -33.30
N ASP A 810 7.17 -20.03 -34.08
CA ASP A 810 8.02 -21.01 -34.76
C ASP A 810 8.72 -21.93 -33.75
N PRO A 811 9.04 -23.19 -34.13
CA PRO A 811 9.69 -24.15 -33.22
C PRO A 811 11.03 -23.72 -32.63
N GLU A 812 11.70 -22.75 -33.24
CA GLU A 812 12.98 -22.19 -32.80
C GLU A 812 12.84 -21.26 -31.58
N LEU A 813 11.62 -20.80 -31.27
CA LEU A 813 11.32 -20.00 -30.07
C LEU A 813 10.82 -20.92 -28.96
N GLU A 814 11.65 -21.12 -27.94
CA GLU A 814 11.30 -21.92 -26.77
C GLU A 814 10.42 -21.11 -25.80
N VAL A 815 9.37 -21.74 -25.26
CA VAL A 815 8.49 -21.12 -24.29
C VAL A 815 9.08 -21.25 -22.90
N ASN A 816 9.40 -20.13 -22.27
CA ASN A 816 9.96 -20.08 -20.92
C ASN A 816 8.85 -20.04 -19.85
N ASP A 817 7.82 -19.21 -20.04
CA ASP A 817 6.71 -19.08 -19.08
C ASP A 817 5.42 -18.58 -19.74
N ILE A 818 4.27 -18.83 -19.10
CA ILE A 818 2.93 -18.44 -19.60
C ILE A 818 2.04 -17.94 -18.47
N HIS A 819 1.54 -16.72 -18.63
CA HIS A 819 0.64 -16.07 -17.68
C HIS A 819 -0.70 -15.72 -18.32
N VAL A 820 -1.79 -16.08 -17.63
CA VAL A 820 -3.15 -15.57 -17.89
C VAL A 820 -3.64 -14.98 -16.58
N PRO A 821 -3.36 -13.71 -16.31
CA PRO A 821 -3.65 -13.09 -15.03
C PRO A 821 -5.16 -12.95 -14.79
N ARG A 822 -5.55 -13.01 -13.51
CA ARG A 822 -6.96 -13.06 -13.08
C ARG A 822 -7.25 -12.11 -11.90
N SER A 823 -6.49 -11.02 -11.80
CA SER A 823 -6.74 -9.93 -10.85
C SER A 823 -8.10 -9.28 -11.09
N GLU A 824 -8.66 -8.60 -10.08
CA GLU A 824 -9.92 -7.85 -10.26
C GLU A 824 -9.79 -6.80 -11.36
N LEU A 825 -8.62 -6.15 -11.45
CA LEU A 825 -8.33 -5.19 -12.52
C LEU A 825 -8.45 -5.86 -13.90
N THR A 826 -7.78 -7.00 -14.14
CA THR A 826 -7.87 -7.72 -15.44
C THR A 826 -9.29 -8.20 -15.75
N ARG A 827 -10.04 -8.64 -14.74
CA ARG A 827 -11.45 -9.07 -14.88
C ARG A 827 -12.45 -7.94 -15.11
N GLN A 828 -12.07 -6.72 -14.74
CA GLN A 828 -12.87 -5.52 -14.95
C GLN A 828 -12.52 -4.85 -16.27
N ALA A 829 -11.23 -4.83 -16.62
CA ALA A 829 -10.69 -4.00 -17.69
C ALA A 829 -11.19 -4.37 -19.09
N SER A 830 -11.39 -5.66 -19.37
CA SER A 830 -11.94 -6.20 -20.61
C SER A 830 -12.79 -7.45 -20.32
N ASP A 831 -13.60 -7.88 -21.28
CA ASP A 831 -14.24 -9.19 -21.26
C ASP A 831 -13.31 -10.35 -21.68
N HIS A 832 -12.09 -10.03 -22.12
CA HIS A 832 -10.98 -10.97 -22.25
C HIS A 832 -9.94 -10.77 -21.13
N LEU A 833 -9.13 -11.79 -20.87
CA LEU A 833 -7.91 -11.68 -20.08
C LEU A 833 -6.71 -11.62 -21.02
N PRO A 834 -5.65 -10.86 -20.70
CA PRO A 834 -4.45 -10.89 -21.50
C PRO A 834 -3.79 -12.28 -21.43
N LEU A 835 -3.22 -12.73 -22.54
CA LEU A 835 -2.35 -13.90 -22.60
C LEU A 835 -0.92 -13.41 -22.79
N ILE A 836 -0.06 -13.74 -21.82
CA ILE A 836 1.34 -13.31 -21.77
C ILE A 836 2.22 -14.56 -21.89
N VAL A 837 3.23 -14.48 -22.76
CA VAL A 837 4.18 -15.57 -22.98
C VAL A 837 5.60 -15.02 -22.95
N ASP A 838 6.44 -15.65 -22.14
CA ASP A 838 7.88 -15.39 -22.12
C ASP A 838 8.56 -16.37 -23.06
N LEU A 839 9.23 -15.82 -24.07
CA LEU A 839 9.90 -16.58 -25.12
C LEU A 839 11.41 -16.45 -24.97
N ARG A 840 12.09 -17.58 -25.06
CA ARG A 840 13.54 -17.65 -25.03
C ARG A 840 14.08 -17.44 -26.44
N VAL A 841 14.87 -16.38 -26.62
CA VAL A 841 15.49 -16.03 -27.90
C VAL A 841 17.00 -16.16 -27.78
N THR A 842 17.60 -16.91 -28.71
CA THR A 842 19.05 -17.05 -28.83
C THR A 842 19.57 -15.87 -29.66
N ILE A 843 20.47 -15.07 -29.07
CA ILE A 843 21.02 -13.86 -29.67
C ILE A 843 22.54 -14.01 -29.89
N PRO A 844 23.13 -13.33 -30.90
CA PRO A 844 24.58 -13.29 -31.08
C PRO A 844 25.27 -12.58 -29.91
N MET A 845 26.43 -13.05 -29.45
CA MET A 845 27.28 -12.25 -28.54
C MET A 845 27.89 -11.07 -29.30
N ALA A 846 27.86 -9.89 -28.67
CA ALA A 846 28.61 -8.74 -29.18
C ALA A 846 30.12 -9.07 -29.16
N GLY A 847 30.76 -9.06 -30.33
CA GLY A 847 32.21 -9.23 -30.42
C GLY A 847 32.92 -8.09 -29.68
N HIS A 848 33.86 -8.43 -28.79
CA HIS A 848 34.87 -7.47 -28.36
C HIS A 848 35.60 -6.97 -29.61
N VAL A 849 35.37 -5.72 -29.99
CA VAL A 849 36.27 -5.02 -30.90
C VAL A 849 37.55 -4.80 -30.10
N GLY A 850 38.51 -5.72 -30.26
CA GLY A 850 39.87 -5.49 -29.81
C GLY A 850 40.38 -4.23 -30.49
N GLN A 851 40.84 -3.27 -29.69
CA GLN A 851 41.65 -2.17 -30.19
C GLN A 851 42.86 -2.78 -30.91
N GLU A 852 42.87 -2.69 -32.24
CA GLU A 852 44.11 -2.82 -33.00
C GLU A 852 45.03 -1.68 -32.56
N GLN A 853 46.04 -2.04 -31.77
CA GLN A 853 47.26 -1.24 -31.65
C GLN A 853 47.88 -1.15 -33.04
N GLN A 854 47.73 0.00 -33.70
CA GLN A 854 48.66 0.40 -34.75
C GLN A 854 49.99 0.75 -34.09
N GLY A 855 50.92 -0.19 -34.12
CA GLY A 855 52.35 0.08 -34.03
C GLY A 855 52.93 0.01 -35.44
N ASP A 856 53.25 1.18 -36.00
CA ASP A 856 54.58 1.59 -36.48
C ASP A 856 54.54 3.03 -37.00
#